data_AF-A0A669BZJ2-F1
#
_entry.id   AF-A0A669BZJ2-F1
#
_cell.length_a   1.000
_cell.length_b   1.000
_cell.length_c   1.000
_cell.angle_alpha   90.00
_cell.angle_beta   90.00
_cell.angle_gamma   90.00
#
_symmetry.space_group_name_H-M   'P 1'
#
loop_
_entity.id
_entity.type
_entity.pdbx_description
1 polymer ?
#
loop_
_entity_poly.entity_id
_entity_poly.type
_entity_poly.pdbx_seq_one_letter_code
_entity_poly.pdbx_strand_id
1 'polypeptide(L)'
;MENSHTKTPAECLAYFSVNENSGLTPDQFKKNLDKYGFNELPAEEGKSIWELVIEQFEDLLVRILLLAACISFVLAWFEEGEETVTAFVEPFVILLILIANAVVGVWQERNAESAIEALKEYEPEMGKVYRSDRKSVQRIKAREIVPGDIVEVSVGDKVPADIRIVSIKSTTLRVDQSILTGESVSVIKHTDPVPDPRAVNQDKKNMLFSGTNIAAGKAIGVAVATGVSTEIGKIRDQMAATEQEKTPLQAKLDEFGEQLSKVISLICVAVWAINIGHFNDPVHGGSWIRGAVYYFKIAVALAVAAIPEGLPAVITTCLALGTRRMAKKNAIVRSLPSVETLGCTSVICSDKTGTLTTNQMCVTKMFVVKTVDGDHVDLDAFDISGSKYTPEGEVSQGGAKVNCSSYDGLVELATICALCNDSSLDYNESKKIYEKVGEATETALCCLVEKMNVFNSNVKNLSRIERANACCTVIKQFMKKKFTLEFSRDRKSMSVYCTPVKGDGGPKMFVKGAPEGVIDRCAYVRVGTTRVPLTNAIKEKILSVIRDWGTGRDTLRCLALATRDSPLKVEEMNLEDSTKFADYETDLTFVGCVGMLDPPRKEVTDSIELCRAAGIRVIMITGDNKGTAIAICRRIGIFSEDEDVSGRAYTGREFDDLPLHEQSEAVRRACCFARVEPAHKSKIVEFLQGYDDITAMTGDGVNDAPALKKAEIGIAMGSGTAVAKSASEMVLADDNFSSIVAAVEEGRAIYNNMKQFIRYLISSNVGEVVCIFLTAALGLPEALIPVQLLWVNLVTDGLPATALGFNPPDLDIMGKPPRSPKEPLISGWLFFRYMAIGGYVGAATVAGAAWWFLYDTTGPGVTYYQLSHFMQCHEENEDFEGLDCEIFEAAPPMTMALSVLVTIEMCNALNSLSENQSLVRMPPWSNFWLISAMTLSMSLHFMIIYVDPLPMIFKLTHLSTEQWIVVLKLSFPVIAIDEVLKFVARNYVEAGTELK
;
A
#
# COMPACT_ATOMS: atom_id res chain seq x y z
N MET A 1 -34.39 -9.37 -1.28
CA MET A 1 -35.41 -8.33 -1.07
C MET A 1 -34.69 -7.01 -0.91
N GLU A 2 -34.64 -6.18 -1.94
CA GLU A 2 -33.93 -4.88 -1.86
C GLU A 2 -34.68 -3.91 -0.93
N ASN A 3 -33.94 -3.10 -0.17
CA ASN A 3 -34.45 -2.13 0.81
C ASN A 3 -35.25 -2.73 1.98
N SER A 4 -34.93 -3.95 2.41
CA SER A 4 -35.55 -4.59 3.58
C SER A 4 -35.45 -3.77 4.87
N HIS A 5 -34.46 -2.88 4.99
CA HIS A 5 -34.32 -1.96 6.12
C HIS A 5 -35.46 -0.94 6.21
N THR A 6 -36.09 -0.60 5.09
CA THR A 6 -37.26 0.32 5.07
C THR A 6 -38.56 -0.35 5.46
N LYS A 7 -38.57 -1.68 5.53
CA LYS A 7 -39.76 -2.48 5.73
C LYS A 7 -39.91 -2.90 7.18
N THR A 8 -41.15 -3.04 7.61
CA THR A 8 -41.50 -3.60 8.91
C THR A 8 -41.21 -5.11 8.95
N PRO A 9 -41.00 -5.71 10.13
CA PRO A 9 -40.81 -7.16 10.24
C PRO A 9 -41.94 -7.97 9.59
N ALA A 10 -43.20 -7.52 9.75
CA ALA A 10 -44.37 -8.17 9.18
C ALA A 10 -44.36 -8.17 7.64
N GLU A 11 -43.95 -7.07 7.00
CA GLU A 11 -43.83 -6.98 5.55
C GLU A 11 -42.74 -7.92 5.01
N CYS A 12 -41.60 -8.03 5.70
CA CYS A 12 -40.53 -8.95 5.29
C CYS A 12 -40.96 -10.41 5.42
N LEU A 13 -41.63 -10.79 6.51
CA LEU A 13 -42.17 -12.13 6.71
C LEU A 13 -43.25 -12.47 5.66
N ALA A 14 -44.12 -11.51 5.34
CA ALA A 14 -45.13 -11.66 4.30
C ALA A 14 -44.52 -11.79 2.90
N TYR A 15 -43.47 -11.03 2.59
CA TYR A 15 -42.77 -11.10 1.29
C TYR A 15 -42.21 -12.50 1.00
N PHE A 16 -41.64 -13.17 2.01
CA PHE A 16 -41.11 -14.52 1.89
C PHE A 16 -42.13 -15.62 2.23
N SER A 17 -43.37 -15.26 2.59
CA SER A 17 -44.42 -16.19 3.03
C SER A 17 -43.94 -17.16 4.12
N VAL A 18 -43.28 -16.61 5.15
CA VAL A 18 -42.66 -17.36 6.24
C VAL A 18 -43.18 -16.90 7.61
N ASN A 19 -43.27 -17.82 8.57
CA ASN A 19 -43.66 -17.53 9.95
C ASN A 19 -42.42 -17.49 10.86
N GLU A 20 -42.35 -16.50 11.76
CA GLU A 20 -41.21 -16.33 12.70
C GLU A 20 -40.93 -17.59 13.54
N ASN A 21 -41.96 -18.34 13.95
CA ASN A 21 -41.80 -19.45 14.89
C ASN A 21 -41.53 -20.80 14.22
N SER A 22 -41.96 -20.98 12.97
CA SER A 22 -41.78 -22.25 12.24
C SER A 22 -40.71 -22.18 11.16
N GLY A 23 -40.40 -20.99 10.64
CA GLY A 23 -39.49 -20.83 9.52
C GLY A 23 -39.99 -21.45 8.22
N LEU A 24 -39.07 -21.65 7.26
CA LEU A 24 -39.38 -22.18 5.92
C LEU A 24 -39.72 -23.67 5.95
N THR A 25 -40.57 -24.11 5.02
CA THR A 25 -40.78 -25.54 4.76
C THR A 25 -39.64 -26.12 3.90
N PRO A 26 -39.41 -27.45 3.94
CA PRO A 26 -38.41 -28.08 3.08
C PRO A 26 -38.59 -27.79 1.57
N ASP A 27 -39.85 -27.70 1.12
CA ASP A 27 -40.18 -27.35 -0.27
C ASP A 27 -39.85 -25.89 -0.60
N GLN A 28 -40.15 -24.97 0.33
CA GLN A 28 -39.77 -23.56 0.19
C GLN A 28 -38.25 -23.39 0.19
N PHE A 29 -37.54 -24.12 1.06
CA PHE A 29 -36.08 -24.14 1.09
C PHE A 29 -35.51 -24.55 -0.27
N LYS A 30 -35.96 -25.69 -0.82
CA LYS A 30 -35.47 -26.18 -2.13
C LYS A 30 -35.75 -25.18 -3.24
N LYS A 31 -36.97 -24.63 -3.29
CA LYS A 31 -37.35 -23.61 -4.28
C LYS A 31 -36.52 -22.32 -4.17
N ASN A 32 -36.21 -21.89 -2.95
CA ASN A 32 -35.38 -20.71 -2.72
C ASN A 32 -33.91 -20.99 -3.04
N LEU A 33 -33.41 -22.19 -2.74
CA LEU A 33 -32.06 -22.60 -3.11
C LEU A 33 -31.89 -22.63 -4.64
N ASP A 34 -32.86 -23.19 -5.38
CA ASP A 34 -32.83 -23.21 -6.85
C ASP A 34 -32.91 -21.79 -7.45
N LYS A 35 -33.58 -20.85 -6.76
CA LYS A 35 -33.76 -19.47 -7.21
C LYS A 35 -32.56 -18.56 -6.91
N TYR A 36 -32.01 -18.65 -5.70
CA TYR A 36 -31.01 -17.71 -5.19
C TYR A 36 -29.59 -18.30 -5.15
N GLY A 37 -29.45 -19.63 -5.29
CA GLY A 37 -28.18 -20.33 -5.14
C GLY A 37 -27.76 -20.52 -3.68
N PHE A 38 -26.57 -21.10 -3.50
CA PHE A 38 -25.95 -21.25 -2.18
C PHE A 38 -25.46 -19.90 -1.64
N ASN A 39 -25.46 -19.77 -0.32
CA ASN A 39 -24.92 -18.61 0.40
C ASN A 39 -23.40 -18.72 0.56
N GLU A 40 -22.68 -18.57 -0.54
CA GLU A 40 -21.21 -18.57 -0.57
C GLU A 40 -20.71 -17.61 -1.65
N LEU A 41 -19.54 -17.02 -1.42
CA LEU A 41 -18.85 -16.21 -2.43
C LEU A 41 -18.19 -17.13 -3.49
N PRO A 42 -18.28 -16.81 -4.79
CA PRO A 42 -17.68 -17.63 -5.84
C PRO A 42 -16.17 -17.74 -5.66
N ALA A 43 -15.62 -18.94 -5.90
CA ALA A 43 -14.18 -19.08 -6.09
C ALA A 43 -13.79 -18.42 -7.42
N GLU A 44 -12.68 -17.69 -7.43
CA GLU A 44 -12.11 -17.15 -8.67
C GLU A 44 -11.28 -18.23 -9.35
N GLU A 45 -11.40 -18.37 -10.66
CA GLU A 45 -10.55 -19.25 -11.46
C GLU A 45 -9.23 -18.51 -11.70
N GLY A 46 -8.21 -18.79 -10.88
CA GLY A 46 -6.87 -18.24 -11.09
C GLY A 46 -6.27 -18.74 -12.40
N LYS A 47 -5.39 -17.94 -13.01
CA LYS A 47 -4.70 -18.34 -14.24
C LYS A 47 -3.86 -19.59 -13.97
N SER A 48 -3.85 -20.51 -14.92
CA SER A 48 -2.97 -21.67 -14.83
C SER A 48 -1.51 -21.25 -14.99
N ILE A 49 -0.58 -22.01 -14.40
CA ILE A 49 0.86 -21.78 -14.56
C ILE A 49 1.24 -21.78 -16.06
N TRP A 50 0.55 -22.56 -16.89
CA TRP A 50 0.81 -22.62 -18.32
C TRP A 50 0.39 -21.35 -19.06
N GLU A 51 -0.75 -20.75 -18.70
CA GLU A 51 -1.17 -19.47 -19.25
C GLU A 51 -0.20 -18.35 -18.86
N LEU A 52 0.23 -18.31 -17.58
CA LEU A 52 1.24 -17.36 -17.12
C LEU A 52 2.55 -17.50 -17.90
N VAL A 53 2.99 -18.72 -18.22
CA VAL A 53 4.19 -18.94 -19.05
C VAL A 53 3.98 -18.38 -20.46
N ILE A 54 2.83 -18.63 -21.08
CA ILE A 54 2.54 -18.13 -22.44
C ILE A 54 2.57 -16.60 -22.49
N GLU A 55 2.00 -15.93 -21.49
CA GLU A 55 1.97 -14.46 -21.41
C GLU A 55 3.37 -13.84 -21.41
N GLN A 56 4.37 -14.50 -20.80
CA GLN A 56 5.77 -14.04 -20.85
C GLN A 56 6.36 -14.04 -22.26
N PHE A 57 5.83 -14.83 -23.19
CA PHE A 57 6.24 -14.87 -24.61
C PHE A 57 5.35 -14.03 -25.53
N GLU A 58 4.38 -13.28 -24.99
CA GLU A 58 3.54 -12.39 -25.80
C GLU A 58 4.18 -11.03 -26.08
N ASP A 59 5.13 -10.62 -25.24
CA ASP A 59 5.85 -9.36 -25.42
C ASP A 59 6.61 -9.30 -26.75
N LEU A 60 6.60 -8.12 -27.39
CA LEU A 60 7.15 -7.93 -28.73
C LEU A 60 8.68 -8.14 -28.77
N LEU A 61 9.42 -7.69 -27.75
CA LEU A 61 10.87 -7.86 -27.68
C LEU A 61 11.23 -9.34 -27.50
N VAL A 62 10.49 -10.03 -26.63
CA VAL A 62 10.66 -11.48 -26.40
C VAL A 62 10.37 -12.26 -27.68
N ARG A 63 9.37 -11.85 -28.47
CA ARG A 63 9.09 -12.44 -29.79
C ARG A 63 10.20 -12.21 -30.80
N ILE A 64 10.83 -11.02 -30.81
CA ILE A 64 11.98 -10.72 -31.67
C ILE A 64 13.18 -11.61 -31.28
N LEU A 65 13.46 -11.76 -29.98
CA LEU A 65 14.52 -12.66 -29.50
C LEU A 65 14.21 -14.13 -29.79
N LEU A 66 12.95 -14.55 -29.65
CA LEU A 66 12.53 -15.92 -30.00
C LEU A 66 12.70 -16.17 -31.51
N LEU A 67 12.34 -15.19 -32.34
CA LEU A 67 12.58 -15.25 -33.79
C LEU A 67 14.08 -15.36 -34.09
N ALA A 68 14.91 -14.53 -33.44
CA ALA A 68 16.37 -14.60 -33.53
C ALA A 68 16.92 -15.97 -33.10
N ALA A 69 16.41 -16.56 -32.01
CA ALA A 69 16.79 -17.89 -31.54
C ALA A 69 16.42 -18.98 -32.56
N CYS A 70 15.20 -18.93 -33.12
CA CYS A 70 14.77 -19.87 -34.16
C CYS A 70 15.63 -19.76 -35.42
N ILE A 71 15.95 -18.53 -35.85
CA ILE A 71 16.81 -18.30 -37.01
C ILE A 71 18.22 -18.81 -36.74
N SER A 72 18.82 -18.43 -35.61
CA SER A 72 20.16 -18.85 -35.19
C SER A 72 20.25 -20.38 -35.14
N PHE A 73 19.21 -21.06 -34.64
CA PHE A 73 19.13 -22.52 -34.64
C PHE A 73 19.09 -23.12 -36.06
N VAL A 74 18.34 -22.51 -36.97
CA VAL A 74 18.29 -22.94 -38.38
C VAL A 74 19.64 -22.74 -39.06
N LEU A 75 20.30 -21.59 -38.85
CA LEU A 75 21.61 -21.31 -39.42
C LEU A 75 22.67 -22.29 -38.92
N ALA A 76 22.74 -22.52 -37.60
CA ALA A 76 23.63 -23.50 -37.00
C ALA A 76 23.38 -24.94 -37.52
N TRP A 77 22.14 -25.27 -37.89
CA TRP A 77 21.81 -26.58 -38.46
C TRP A 77 22.26 -26.76 -39.91
N PHE A 78 22.33 -25.67 -40.69
CA PHE A 78 22.73 -25.66 -42.10
C PHE A 78 24.20 -25.27 -42.34
N GLU A 79 24.96 -24.98 -41.28
CA GLU A 79 26.36 -24.63 -41.36
C GLU A 79 27.23 -25.88 -41.64
N GLU A 80 27.96 -25.87 -42.75
CA GLU A 80 28.85 -26.97 -43.17
C GLU A 80 30.29 -26.65 -42.69
N GLY A 81 30.77 -27.25 -41.59
CA GLY A 81 32.14 -27.03 -41.06
C GLY A 81 32.54 -27.88 -39.84
N GLU A 82 33.82 -27.84 -39.44
CA GLU A 82 34.40 -28.65 -38.33
C GLU A 82 33.96 -28.21 -36.92
N GLU A 83 33.36 -27.02 -36.76
CA GLU A 83 32.95 -26.41 -35.48
C GLU A 83 31.51 -26.78 -35.01
N THR A 84 31.08 -28.02 -35.26
CA THR A 84 29.69 -28.47 -34.97
C THR A 84 29.26 -28.33 -33.49
N VAL A 85 30.19 -28.33 -32.52
CA VAL A 85 29.86 -28.24 -31.08
C VAL A 85 29.66 -26.79 -30.63
N THR A 86 30.39 -25.83 -31.20
CA THR A 86 30.31 -24.40 -30.84
C THR A 86 29.19 -23.66 -31.58
N ALA A 87 28.79 -24.12 -32.77
CA ALA A 87 27.72 -23.50 -33.56
C ALA A 87 26.36 -23.42 -32.83
N PHE A 88 26.02 -24.43 -32.00
CA PHE A 88 24.78 -24.44 -31.23
C PHE A 88 24.81 -23.62 -29.93
N VAL A 89 25.94 -23.02 -29.56
CA VAL A 89 26.05 -22.22 -28.33
C VAL A 89 25.17 -20.98 -28.41
N GLU A 90 25.18 -20.27 -29.54
CA GLU A 90 24.39 -19.06 -29.74
C GLU A 90 22.87 -19.28 -29.54
N PRO A 91 22.19 -20.19 -30.26
CA PRO A 91 20.76 -20.41 -30.09
C PRO A 91 20.41 -20.98 -28.70
N PHE A 92 21.31 -21.77 -28.11
CA PHE A 92 21.09 -22.32 -26.76
C PHE A 92 21.17 -21.24 -25.68
N VAL A 93 22.12 -20.30 -25.76
CA VAL A 93 22.23 -19.20 -24.81
C VAL A 93 21.02 -18.28 -24.89
N ILE A 94 20.57 -17.93 -26.10
CA ILE A 94 19.36 -17.10 -26.28
C ILE A 94 18.14 -17.81 -25.67
N LEU A 95 17.94 -19.09 -25.95
CA LEU A 95 16.83 -19.87 -25.40
C LEU A 95 16.90 -19.97 -23.85
N LEU A 96 18.09 -20.15 -23.30
CA LEU A 96 18.32 -20.21 -21.85
C LEU A 96 17.93 -18.89 -21.17
N ILE A 97 18.26 -17.75 -21.77
CA ILE A 97 17.87 -16.43 -21.28
C ILE A 97 16.35 -16.26 -21.31
N LEU A 98 15.70 -16.64 -22.40
CA LEU A 98 14.23 -16.57 -22.53
C LEU A 98 13.54 -17.43 -21.46
N ILE A 99 14.02 -18.64 -21.22
CA ILE A 99 13.51 -19.53 -20.17
C ILE A 99 13.74 -18.92 -18.79
N ALA A 100 14.94 -18.41 -18.50
CA ALA A 100 15.26 -17.79 -17.21
C ALA A 100 14.35 -16.58 -16.94
N ASN A 101 14.15 -15.71 -17.94
CA ASN A 101 13.27 -14.56 -17.84
C ASN A 101 11.82 -14.98 -17.60
N ALA A 102 11.30 -15.98 -18.34
CA ALA A 102 9.95 -16.49 -18.14
C ALA A 102 9.75 -17.10 -16.75
N VAL A 103 10.72 -17.86 -16.24
CA VAL A 103 10.67 -18.44 -14.87
C VAL A 103 10.63 -17.36 -13.81
N VAL A 104 11.47 -16.31 -13.95
CA VAL A 104 11.46 -15.17 -13.03
C VAL A 104 10.13 -14.43 -13.08
N GLY A 105 9.57 -14.19 -14.28
CA GLY A 105 8.27 -13.54 -14.46
C GLY A 105 7.13 -14.31 -13.80
N VAL A 106 7.00 -15.61 -14.08
CA VAL A 106 5.95 -16.48 -13.51
C VAL A 106 6.07 -16.58 -11.98
N TRP A 107 7.30 -16.64 -11.45
CA TRP A 107 7.51 -16.71 -10.00
C TRP A 107 7.06 -15.43 -9.29
N GLN A 108 7.23 -14.25 -9.91
CA GLN A 108 6.77 -12.98 -9.36
C GLN A 108 5.25 -12.90 -9.31
N GLU A 109 4.58 -13.28 -10.39
CA GLU A 109 3.13 -13.14 -10.55
C GLU A 109 2.35 -14.06 -9.60
N ARG A 110 2.84 -15.28 -9.39
CA ARG A 110 2.22 -16.25 -8.45
C ARG A 110 2.17 -15.77 -7.00
N ASN A 111 3.11 -14.94 -6.56
CA ASN A 111 3.11 -14.45 -5.17
C ASN A 111 2.04 -13.36 -4.93
N ALA A 112 1.44 -12.78 -5.97
CA ALA A 112 0.50 -11.68 -5.88
C ALA A 112 -0.98 -12.12 -5.64
N GLU A 113 -1.41 -13.28 -6.14
CA GLU A 113 -2.84 -13.68 -6.25
C GLU A 113 -3.59 -14.05 -4.95
N SER A 114 -2.98 -13.95 -3.76
CA SER A 114 -3.59 -14.41 -2.49
C SER A 114 -4.71 -13.50 -1.91
N ALA A 115 -5.12 -12.45 -2.63
CA ALA A 115 -5.99 -11.39 -2.11
C ALA A 115 -7.41 -11.86 -1.73
N ILE A 116 -8.06 -12.55 -2.66
CA ILE A 116 -9.50 -12.82 -2.62
C ILE A 116 -9.83 -14.04 -1.75
N GLU A 117 -8.87 -14.95 -1.55
CA GLU A 117 -9.02 -16.08 -0.61
C GLU A 117 -9.22 -15.63 0.85
N ALA A 118 -8.62 -14.50 1.25
CA ALA A 118 -8.74 -13.96 2.60
C ALA A 118 -10.19 -13.52 2.95
N LEU A 119 -11.02 -13.19 1.96
CA LEU A 119 -12.43 -12.85 2.19
C LEU A 119 -13.24 -14.07 2.69
N LYS A 120 -12.88 -15.28 2.23
CA LYS A 120 -13.58 -16.51 2.62
C LYS A 120 -13.41 -16.85 4.10
N GLU A 121 -12.35 -16.37 4.75
CA GLU A 121 -12.17 -16.54 6.21
C GLU A 121 -13.25 -15.82 7.04
N TYR A 122 -13.98 -14.87 6.44
CA TYR A 122 -15.06 -14.14 7.09
C TYR A 122 -16.42 -14.84 7.01
N GLU A 123 -16.59 -15.81 6.11
CA GLU A 123 -17.80 -16.62 6.06
C GLU A 123 -17.80 -17.62 7.24
N PRO A 124 -18.86 -17.65 8.07
CA PRO A 124 -18.95 -18.69 9.09
C PRO A 124 -19.20 -20.05 8.42
N GLU A 125 -18.59 -21.11 8.95
CA GLU A 125 -18.84 -22.46 8.45
C GLU A 125 -20.31 -22.90 8.69
N MET A 126 -20.91 -22.43 9.79
CA MET A 126 -22.23 -22.84 10.26
C MET A 126 -23.11 -21.65 10.66
N GLY A 127 -24.43 -21.78 10.51
CA GLY A 127 -25.44 -20.85 11.00
C GLY A 127 -26.60 -21.55 11.72
N LYS A 128 -27.42 -20.80 12.44
CA LYS A 128 -28.57 -21.30 13.22
C LYS A 128 -29.89 -20.87 12.58
N VAL A 129 -30.76 -21.81 12.22
CA VAL A 129 -32.04 -21.53 11.58
C VAL A 129 -33.21 -22.24 12.24
N TYR A 130 -34.41 -21.68 12.04
CA TYR A 130 -35.68 -22.35 12.25
C TYR A 130 -36.25 -22.76 10.89
N ARG A 131 -36.64 -24.03 10.75
CA ARG A 131 -37.31 -24.61 9.59
C ARG A 131 -38.42 -25.53 10.07
N SER A 132 -39.51 -25.64 9.30
CA SER A 132 -40.76 -26.20 9.79
C SER A 132 -40.71 -27.71 10.06
N ASP A 133 -39.67 -28.39 9.59
CA ASP A 133 -39.43 -29.81 9.81
C ASP A 133 -38.99 -30.12 11.25
N ARG A 134 -38.50 -29.11 12.00
CA ARG A 134 -38.15 -29.28 13.43
C ARG A 134 -38.61 -28.10 14.26
N LYS A 135 -39.02 -28.40 15.50
CA LYS A 135 -39.46 -27.39 16.47
C LYS A 135 -38.31 -26.62 17.13
N SER A 136 -37.13 -27.24 17.23
CA SER A 136 -35.93 -26.64 17.82
C SER A 136 -35.04 -25.98 16.77
N VAL A 137 -34.25 -24.99 17.17
CA VAL A 137 -33.21 -24.38 16.33
C VAL A 137 -32.28 -25.46 15.76
N GLN A 138 -31.93 -25.33 14.49
CA GLN A 138 -31.04 -26.24 13.77
C GLN A 138 -29.75 -25.52 13.43
N ARG A 139 -28.60 -26.16 13.68
CA ARG A 139 -27.30 -25.64 13.23
C ARG A 139 -26.94 -26.33 11.92
N ILE A 140 -26.91 -25.57 10.83
CA ILE A 140 -26.64 -26.04 9.46
C ILE A 140 -25.42 -25.33 8.88
N LYS A 141 -24.93 -25.79 7.73
CA LYS A 141 -23.85 -25.09 7.02
C LYS A 141 -24.34 -23.72 6.57
N ALA A 142 -23.52 -22.67 6.72
CA ALA A 142 -23.95 -21.32 6.35
C ALA A 142 -24.29 -21.19 4.86
N ARG A 143 -23.60 -21.95 3.99
CA ARG A 143 -23.90 -22.02 2.55
C ARG A 143 -25.30 -22.51 2.22
N GLU A 144 -25.94 -23.25 3.13
CA GLU A 144 -27.30 -23.77 2.96
C GLU A 144 -28.38 -22.81 3.49
N ILE A 145 -28.01 -21.61 3.96
CA ILE A 145 -28.98 -20.57 4.32
C ILE A 145 -29.47 -19.90 3.03
N VAL A 146 -30.78 -19.69 2.92
CA VAL A 146 -31.39 -19.04 1.75
C VAL A 146 -32.24 -17.84 2.15
N PRO A 147 -32.48 -16.86 1.25
CA PRO A 147 -33.40 -15.77 1.52
C PRO A 147 -34.78 -16.29 1.95
N GLY A 148 -35.28 -15.78 3.08
CA GLY A 148 -36.51 -16.22 3.74
C GLY A 148 -36.29 -17.14 4.95
N ASP A 149 -35.10 -17.72 5.15
CA ASP A 149 -34.81 -18.50 6.36
C ASP A 149 -34.92 -17.61 7.61
N ILE A 150 -35.49 -18.16 8.68
CA ILE A 150 -35.49 -17.50 10.00
C ILE A 150 -34.22 -17.90 10.72
N VAL A 151 -33.37 -16.93 10.99
CA VAL A 151 -32.02 -17.10 11.53
C VAL A 151 -31.99 -16.62 12.99
N GLU A 152 -31.34 -17.39 13.85
CA GLU A 152 -31.03 -17.00 15.22
C GLU A 152 -29.56 -16.61 15.34
N VAL A 153 -29.29 -15.48 15.99
CA VAL A 153 -27.93 -15.06 16.32
C VAL A 153 -27.83 -14.70 17.81
N SER A 154 -26.67 -14.97 18.39
CA SER A 154 -26.35 -14.76 19.80
C SER A 154 -24.90 -14.29 19.95
N VAL A 155 -24.56 -13.77 21.13
CA VAL A 155 -23.20 -13.31 21.46
C VAL A 155 -22.11 -14.30 21.03
N GLY A 156 -21.12 -13.79 20.31
CA GLY A 156 -20.00 -14.57 19.74
C GLY A 156 -20.28 -15.18 18.37
N ASP A 157 -21.52 -15.19 17.88
CA ASP A 157 -21.81 -15.68 16.53
C ASP A 157 -21.35 -14.67 15.47
N LYS A 158 -20.81 -15.20 14.37
CA LYS A 158 -20.73 -14.51 13.08
C LYS A 158 -22.08 -14.54 12.40
N VAL A 159 -22.49 -13.40 11.87
CA VAL A 159 -23.72 -13.26 11.09
C VAL A 159 -23.51 -13.94 9.73
N PRO A 160 -24.35 -14.93 9.35
CA PRO A 160 -24.08 -15.77 8.18
C PRO A 160 -24.60 -15.21 6.84
N ALA A 161 -25.49 -14.23 6.87
CA ALA A 161 -26.14 -13.63 5.72
C ALA A 161 -26.62 -12.23 6.10
N ASP A 162 -27.07 -11.43 5.14
CA ASP A 162 -27.72 -10.17 5.47
C ASP A 162 -29.14 -10.46 5.98
N ILE A 163 -29.42 -10.04 7.21
CA ILE A 163 -30.61 -10.42 7.97
C ILE A 163 -31.35 -9.17 8.42
N ARG A 164 -32.67 -9.15 8.19
CA ARG A 164 -33.57 -8.16 8.77
C ARG A 164 -34.03 -8.64 10.14
N ILE A 165 -33.77 -7.86 11.19
CA ILE A 165 -34.09 -8.22 12.57
C ILE A 165 -35.61 -8.21 12.79
N VAL A 166 -36.17 -9.33 13.23
CA VAL A 166 -37.60 -9.46 13.50
C VAL A 166 -37.89 -9.23 14.97
N SER A 167 -37.12 -9.86 15.85
CA SER A 167 -37.30 -9.79 17.30
C SER A 167 -35.96 -9.86 18.02
N ILE A 168 -35.73 -8.94 18.96
CA ILE A 168 -34.59 -8.99 19.87
C ILE A 168 -35.06 -9.66 21.15
N LYS A 169 -34.38 -10.73 21.57
CA LYS A 169 -34.75 -11.54 22.74
C LYS A 169 -34.03 -11.10 24.02
N SER A 170 -32.92 -10.38 23.88
CA SER A 170 -32.20 -9.73 24.99
C SER A 170 -32.66 -8.28 25.20
N THR A 171 -32.22 -7.64 26.29
CA THR A 171 -32.46 -6.20 26.56
C THR A 171 -31.98 -5.32 25.41
N THR A 172 -30.76 -5.58 24.94
CA THR A 172 -30.19 -4.94 23.76
C THR A 172 -29.46 -5.96 22.88
N LEU A 173 -29.37 -5.64 21.59
CA LEU A 173 -28.49 -6.33 20.65
C LEU A 173 -27.39 -5.37 20.25
N ARG A 174 -26.13 -5.78 20.43
CA ARG A 174 -24.94 -5.03 20.02
C ARG A 174 -24.15 -5.82 19.02
N VAL A 175 -23.77 -5.17 17.93
CA VAL A 175 -23.08 -5.81 16.80
C VAL A 175 -21.80 -5.06 16.52
N ASP A 176 -20.71 -5.80 16.40
CA ASP A 176 -19.44 -5.30 15.87
C ASP A 176 -19.53 -5.33 14.35
N GLN A 177 -19.55 -4.13 13.75
CA GLN A 177 -19.62 -3.91 12.31
C GLN A 177 -18.32 -3.31 11.77
N SER A 178 -17.22 -3.44 12.51
CA SER A 178 -15.90 -2.90 12.13
C SER A 178 -15.49 -3.29 10.72
N ILE A 179 -15.78 -4.52 10.28
CA ILE A 179 -15.44 -4.98 8.92
C ILE A 179 -16.09 -4.16 7.79
N LEU A 180 -17.29 -3.60 8.01
CA LEU A 180 -18.02 -2.84 6.99
C LEU A 180 -17.97 -1.33 7.21
N THR A 181 -17.57 -0.89 8.40
CA THR A 181 -17.69 0.52 8.80
C THR A 181 -16.38 1.12 9.29
N GLY A 182 -15.34 0.31 9.52
CA GLY A 182 -14.08 0.70 10.19
C GLY A 182 -14.22 0.92 11.70
N GLU A 183 -15.43 1.15 12.21
CA GLU A 183 -15.66 1.53 13.59
C GLU A 183 -15.67 0.32 14.54
N SER A 184 -14.70 0.28 15.46
CA SER A 184 -14.54 -0.79 16.46
C SER A 184 -15.50 -0.68 17.66
N VAL A 185 -16.42 0.28 17.64
CA VAL A 185 -17.44 0.45 18.69
C VAL A 185 -18.69 -0.32 18.30
N SER A 186 -19.20 -1.13 19.22
CA SER A 186 -20.40 -1.91 18.96
C SER A 186 -21.61 -1.00 18.71
N VAL A 187 -22.41 -1.35 17.70
CA VAL A 187 -23.61 -0.60 17.32
C VAL A 187 -24.83 -1.32 17.86
N ILE A 188 -25.71 -0.55 18.49
CA ILE A 188 -26.97 -1.08 19.02
C ILE A 188 -28.00 -1.17 17.90
N LYS A 189 -28.71 -2.31 17.82
CA LYS A 189 -29.69 -2.61 16.76
C LYS A 189 -31.14 -2.62 17.25
N HIS A 190 -32.09 -2.40 16.34
CA HIS A 190 -33.55 -2.28 16.58
C HIS A 190 -34.38 -3.08 15.57
N THR A 191 -35.69 -3.13 15.79
CA THR A 191 -36.64 -3.78 14.88
C THR A 191 -37.42 -2.79 14.02
N ASP A 192 -37.44 -1.50 14.37
CA ASP A 192 -38.19 -0.47 13.64
C ASP A 192 -37.67 -0.28 12.20
N PRO A 193 -38.54 0.04 11.23
CA PRO A 193 -38.11 0.38 9.87
C PRO A 193 -37.29 1.68 9.86
N VAL A 194 -36.27 1.72 9.00
CA VAL A 194 -35.48 2.93 8.72
C VAL A 194 -36.08 3.59 7.49
N PRO A 195 -36.73 4.77 7.58
CA PRO A 195 -37.55 5.30 6.48
C PRO A 195 -36.76 5.65 5.22
N ASP A 196 -35.48 5.99 5.37
CA ASP A 196 -34.64 6.42 4.25
C ASP A 196 -34.24 5.22 3.37
N PRO A 197 -34.72 5.13 2.11
CA PRO A 197 -34.35 4.04 1.21
C PRO A 197 -32.87 4.08 0.82
N ARG A 198 -32.22 5.25 0.91
CA ARG A 198 -30.79 5.45 0.64
C ARG A 198 -29.95 5.46 1.93
N ALA A 199 -30.50 4.96 3.04
CA ALA A 199 -29.75 4.86 4.29
C ALA A 199 -28.43 4.10 4.08
N VAL A 200 -27.34 4.69 4.59
CA VAL A 200 -26.02 4.08 4.63
C VAL A 200 -25.96 2.90 5.60
N ASN A 201 -24.96 2.03 5.49
CA ASN A 201 -24.89 0.81 6.29
C ASN A 201 -24.84 1.08 7.81
N GLN A 202 -24.24 2.20 8.24
CA GLN A 202 -24.23 2.61 9.65
C GLN A 202 -25.63 3.03 10.16
N ASP A 203 -26.50 3.53 9.29
CA ASP A 203 -27.85 3.98 9.61
C ASP A 203 -28.89 2.85 9.59
N LYS A 204 -28.60 1.74 8.89
CA LYS A 204 -29.39 0.50 8.87
C LYS A 204 -29.33 -0.25 10.21
N LYS A 205 -29.87 0.38 11.25
CA LYS A 205 -29.86 -0.13 12.64
C LYS A 205 -30.76 -1.35 12.85
N ASN A 206 -31.53 -1.74 11.85
CA ASN A 206 -32.43 -2.89 11.90
C ASN A 206 -31.98 -4.08 11.05
N MET A 207 -30.75 -4.00 10.53
CA MET A 207 -30.08 -5.01 9.73
C MET A 207 -28.90 -5.62 10.49
N LEU A 208 -28.64 -6.90 10.25
CA LEU A 208 -27.38 -7.57 10.53
C LEU A 208 -26.74 -7.91 9.18
N PHE A 209 -25.43 -7.74 9.06
CA PHE A 209 -24.74 -7.94 7.79
C PHE A 209 -23.84 -9.17 7.85
N SER A 210 -23.76 -9.91 6.75
CA SER A 210 -22.91 -11.09 6.65
C SER A 210 -21.45 -10.78 7.04
N GLY A 211 -20.82 -11.67 7.79
CA GLY A 211 -19.44 -11.53 8.29
C GLY A 211 -19.27 -10.67 9.55
N THR A 212 -20.29 -9.90 9.95
CA THR A 212 -20.26 -9.12 11.21
C THR A 212 -20.46 -10.01 12.43
N ASN A 213 -20.05 -9.55 13.62
CA ASN A 213 -20.10 -10.37 14.84
C ASN A 213 -21.06 -9.80 15.88
N ILE A 214 -21.77 -10.66 16.60
CA ILE A 214 -22.61 -10.23 17.72
C ILE A 214 -21.75 -10.02 18.97
N ALA A 215 -21.59 -8.74 19.37
CA ALA A 215 -20.83 -8.36 20.55
C ALA A 215 -21.61 -8.63 21.85
N ALA A 216 -22.92 -8.42 21.84
CA ALA A 216 -23.78 -8.73 22.99
C ALA A 216 -25.24 -8.96 22.56
N GLY A 217 -25.95 -9.80 23.30
CA GLY A 217 -27.38 -10.03 23.12
C GLY A 217 -27.74 -11.24 22.27
N LYS A 218 -29.04 -11.38 21.99
CA LYS A 218 -29.63 -12.47 21.22
C LYS A 218 -30.80 -11.94 20.39
N ALA A 219 -30.90 -12.33 19.12
CA ALA A 219 -31.97 -11.90 18.23
C ALA A 219 -32.36 -12.98 17.21
N ILE A 220 -33.58 -12.82 16.69
CA ILE A 220 -34.14 -13.59 15.58
C ILE A 220 -34.41 -12.62 14.42
N GLY A 221 -34.07 -13.04 13.22
CA GLY A 221 -34.33 -12.26 12.01
C GLY A 221 -34.58 -13.15 10.79
N VAL A 222 -34.95 -12.53 9.68
CA VAL A 222 -35.15 -13.19 8.39
C VAL A 222 -34.00 -12.87 7.44
N ALA A 223 -33.41 -13.89 6.81
CA ALA A 223 -32.39 -13.70 5.78
C ALA A 223 -33.00 -13.00 4.55
N VAL A 224 -32.42 -11.88 4.12
CA VAL A 224 -32.96 -11.07 3.01
C VAL A 224 -32.09 -11.10 1.75
N ALA A 225 -30.80 -11.38 1.92
CA ALA A 225 -29.80 -11.52 0.86
C ALA A 225 -28.70 -12.50 1.32
N THR A 226 -28.13 -13.23 0.36
CA THR A 226 -27.12 -14.29 0.55
C THR A 226 -26.08 -14.21 -0.57
N GLY A 227 -24.90 -14.79 -0.35
CA GLY A 227 -23.80 -14.81 -1.33
C GLY A 227 -23.42 -13.41 -1.81
N VAL A 228 -23.26 -13.26 -3.13
CA VAL A 228 -22.90 -11.99 -3.80
C VAL A 228 -23.90 -10.84 -3.56
N SER A 229 -25.15 -11.12 -3.22
CA SER A 229 -26.17 -10.08 -2.98
C SER A 229 -26.06 -9.39 -1.62
N THR A 230 -25.22 -9.91 -0.72
CA THR A 230 -24.95 -9.29 0.59
C THR A 230 -24.07 -8.05 0.47
N GLU A 231 -23.98 -7.22 1.51
CA GLU A 231 -23.05 -6.07 1.51
C GLU A 231 -21.58 -6.50 1.34
N ILE A 232 -21.15 -7.61 1.96
CA ILE A 232 -19.79 -8.16 1.74
C ILE A 232 -19.65 -8.77 0.33
N GLY A 233 -20.71 -9.34 -0.22
CA GLY A 233 -20.75 -9.84 -1.59
C GLY A 233 -20.60 -8.75 -2.65
N LYS A 234 -21.24 -7.61 -2.45
CA LYS A 234 -21.07 -6.41 -3.29
C LYS A 234 -19.63 -5.90 -3.25
N ILE A 235 -19.01 -5.89 -2.07
CA ILE A 235 -17.58 -5.53 -1.92
C ILE A 235 -16.71 -6.50 -2.72
N ARG A 236 -16.96 -7.81 -2.62
CA ARG A 236 -16.25 -8.83 -3.41
C ARG A 236 -16.40 -8.60 -4.91
N ASP A 237 -17.61 -8.36 -5.39
CA ASP A 237 -17.86 -8.16 -6.82
C ASP A 237 -17.18 -6.89 -7.34
N GLN A 238 -17.16 -5.82 -6.55
CA GLN A 238 -16.39 -4.61 -6.87
C GLN A 238 -14.89 -4.90 -6.95
N MET A 239 -14.34 -5.68 -6.01
CA MET A 239 -12.93 -6.09 -6.06
C MET A 239 -12.62 -6.96 -7.27
N ALA A 240 -13.50 -7.91 -7.62
CA ALA A 240 -13.32 -8.78 -8.78
C ALA A 240 -13.42 -7.98 -10.10
N ALA A 241 -14.30 -6.99 -10.18
CA ALA A 241 -14.46 -6.13 -11.36
C ALA A 241 -13.38 -5.06 -11.51
N THR A 242 -12.58 -4.81 -10.47
CA THR A 242 -11.50 -3.81 -10.53
C THR A 242 -10.27 -4.44 -11.17
N GLU A 243 -10.02 -4.08 -12.42
CA GLU A 243 -8.77 -4.38 -13.12
C GLU A 243 -7.66 -3.49 -12.56
N GLN A 244 -6.49 -4.08 -12.32
CA GLN A 244 -5.34 -3.35 -11.81
C GLN A 244 -4.60 -2.71 -12.99
N GLU A 245 -4.49 -1.39 -13.00
CA GLU A 245 -3.73 -0.69 -14.04
C GLU A 245 -2.23 -0.99 -13.92
N LYS A 246 -1.54 -1.00 -15.06
CA LYS A 246 -0.08 -1.14 -15.09
C LYS A 246 0.57 0.06 -14.40
N THR A 247 1.66 -0.18 -13.69
CA THR A 247 2.42 0.91 -13.06
C THR A 247 2.98 1.89 -14.12
N PRO A 248 3.20 3.17 -13.77
CA PRO A 248 3.78 4.15 -14.70
C PRO A 248 5.10 3.67 -15.31
N LEU A 249 5.94 2.99 -14.53
CA LEU A 249 7.17 2.39 -15.05
C LEU A 249 6.90 1.28 -16.06
N GLN A 250 6.02 0.32 -15.75
CA GLN A 250 5.70 -0.76 -16.68
C GLN A 250 5.15 -0.21 -17.99
N ALA A 251 4.24 0.76 -17.94
CA ALA A 251 3.73 1.42 -19.13
C ALA A 251 4.85 2.09 -19.95
N LYS A 252 5.85 2.68 -19.29
CA LYS A 252 7.01 3.30 -19.96
C LYS A 252 8.00 2.27 -20.51
N LEU A 253 8.15 1.12 -19.87
CA LEU A 253 8.96 0.01 -20.38
C LEU A 253 8.30 -0.62 -21.62
N ASP A 254 6.98 -0.79 -21.61
CA ASP A 254 6.21 -1.27 -22.76
C ASP A 254 6.33 -0.28 -23.94
N GLU A 255 6.10 1.03 -23.67
CA GLU A 255 6.26 2.09 -24.68
C GLU A 255 7.69 2.11 -25.25
N PHE A 256 8.69 1.95 -24.38
CA PHE A 256 10.09 1.86 -24.78
C PHE A 256 10.36 0.62 -25.64
N GLY A 257 9.84 -0.55 -25.27
CA GLY A 257 9.98 -1.78 -26.03
C GLY A 257 9.37 -1.69 -27.43
N GLU A 258 8.21 -1.04 -27.56
CA GLU A 258 7.61 -0.76 -28.87
C GLU A 258 8.47 0.19 -29.73
N GLN A 259 8.98 1.27 -29.13
CA GLN A 259 9.84 2.22 -29.84
C GLN A 259 11.14 1.56 -30.30
N LEU A 260 11.79 0.80 -29.42
CA LEU A 260 13.01 0.07 -29.71
C LEU A 260 12.79 -0.96 -30.83
N SER A 261 11.69 -1.72 -30.78
CA SER A 261 11.34 -2.68 -31.83
C SER A 261 11.19 -2.03 -33.22
N LYS A 262 10.61 -0.82 -33.27
CA LYS A 262 10.50 -0.03 -34.52
C LYS A 262 11.87 0.42 -35.03
N VAL A 263 12.74 0.88 -34.12
CA VAL A 263 14.11 1.29 -34.47
C VAL A 263 14.92 0.11 -34.99
N ILE A 264 14.90 -1.04 -34.30
CA ILE A 264 15.56 -2.28 -34.74
C ILE A 264 15.10 -2.66 -36.14
N SER A 265 13.78 -2.72 -36.36
CA SER A 265 13.21 -3.08 -37.66
C SER A 265 13.68 -2.14 -38.77
N LEU A 266 13.73 -0.83 -38.50
CA LEU A 266 14.19 0.17 -39.46
C LEU A 266 15.68 0.02 -39.78
N ILE A 267 16.53 -0.21 -38.79
CA ILE A 267 17.96 -0.41 -38.99
C ILE A 267 18.22 -1.72 -39.73
N CYS A 268 17.54 -2.82 -39.39
CA CYS A 268 17.64 -4.10 -40.12
C CYS A 268 17.31 -3.92 -41.61
N VAL A 269 16.23 -3.21 -41.93
CA VAL A 269 15.87 -2.90 -43.33
C VAL A 269 16.90 -2.00 -43.99
N ALA A 270 17.44 -1.00 -43.27
CA ALA A 270 18.47 -0.11 -43.81
C ALA A 270 19.79 -0.86 -44.12
N VAL A 271 20.27 -1.70 -43.21
CA VAL A 271 21.45 -2.55 -43.41
C VAL A 271 21.23 -3.49 -44.59
N TRP A 272 20.06 -4.12 -44.67
CA TRP A 272 19.71 -5.01 -45.79
C TRP A 272 19.68 -4.25 -47.12
N ALA A 273 19.12 -3.03 -47.15
CA ALA A 273 19.05 -2.21 -48.35
C ALA A 273 20.41 -1.68 -48.82
N ILE A 274 21.29 -1.26 -47.90
CA ILE A 274 22.66 -0.80 -48.20
C ILE A 274 23.44 -1.96 -48.82
N ASN A 275 23.26 -3.17 -48.31
CA ASN A 275 24.06 -4.33 -48.67
C ASN A 275 23.49 -5.18 -49.82
N ILE A 276 22.32 -4.84 -50.36
CA ILE A 276 21.69 -5.60 -51.46
C ILE A 276 22.60 -5.71 -52.70
N GLY A 277 23.47 -4.72 -52.93
CA GLY A 277 24.45 -4.71 -54.02
C GLY A 277 25.55 -5.75 -53.86
N HIS A 278 25.83 -6.18 -52.62
CA HIS A 278 26.90 -7.11 -52.24
C HIS A 278 26.42 -8.57 -52.13
N PHE A 279 25.13 -8.85 -52.36
CA PHE A 279 24.59 -10.21 -52.20
C PHE A 279 25.11 -11.21 -53.25
N ASN A 280 25.64 -10.70 -54.36
CA ASN A 280 26.19 -11.50 -55.44
C ASN A 280 27.73 -11.62 -55.37
N ASP A 281 28.35 -11.20 -54.27
CA ASP A 281 29.81 -11.20 -54.17
C ASP A 281 30.40 -12.63 -54.23
N PRO A 282 31.59 -12.82 -54.85
CA PRO A 282 32.15 -14.14 -55.17
C PRO A 282 32.40 -15.05 -53.95
N VAL A 283 32.67 -14.47 -52.77
CA VAL A 283 32.94 -15.22 -51.53
C VAL A 283 31.72 -15.98 -51.00
N HIS A 284 30.50 -15.57 -51.38
CA HIS A 284 29.30 -16.36 -51.11
C HIS A 284 29.10 -17.50 -52.13
N GLY A 285 30.11 -17.81 -52.95
CA GLY A 285 30.05 -18.80 -54.04
C GLY A 285 29.22 -18.34 -55.24
N GLY A 286 29.04 -17.02 -55.42
CA GLY A 286 28.16 -16.44 -56.43
C GLY A 286 26.66 -16.72 -56.22
N SER A 287 26.29 -17.22 -55.03
CA SER A 287 24.91 -17.56 -54.68
C SER A 287 24.27 -16.44 -53.86
N TRP A 288 23.28 -15.79 -54.45
CA TRP A 288 22.45 -14.77 -53.80
C TRP A 288 21.86 -15.23 -52.45
N ILE A 289 21.63 -16.54 -52.30
CA ILE A 289 21.10 -17.15 -51.08
C ILE A 289 22.11 -17.07 -49.93
N ARG A 290 23.40 -17.33 -50.18
CA ARG A 290 24.44 -17.31 -49.13
C ARG A 290 24.76 -15.88 -48.66
N GLY A 291 24.77 -14.91 -49.59
CA GLY A 291 24.88 -13.49 -49.23
C GLY A 291 23.66 -13.00 -48.43
N ALA A 292 22.45 -13.39 -48.85
CA ALA A 292 21.24 -13.08 -48.09
C ALA A 292 21.27 -13.67 -46.67
N VAL A 293 21.78 -14.90 -46.50
CA VAL A 293 21.98 -15.54 -45.19
C VAL A 293 22.98 -14.78 -44.32
N TYR A 294 24.10 -14.31 -44.88
CA TYR A 294 25.11 -13.55 -44.15
C TYR A 294 24.56 -12.21 -43.62
N TYR A 295 23.94 -11.40 -44.47
CA TYR A 295 23.33 -10.14 -44.03
C TYR A 295 22.12 -10.35 -43.11
N PHE A 296 21.48 -11.52 -43.19
CA PHE A 296 20.46 -11.91 -42.23
C PHE A 296 21.04 -12.29 -40.87
N LYS A 297 22.22 -12.93 -40.81
CA LYS A 297 22.99 -13.16 -39.58
C LYS A 297 23.38 -11.83 -38.91
N ILE A 298 23.80 -10.82 -39.69
CA ILE A 298 24.05 -9.46 -39.19
C ILE A 298 22.76 -8.84 -38.63
N ALA A 299 21.61 -9.01 -39.28
CA ALA A 299 20.34 -8.53 -38.76
C ALA A 299 19.94 -9.20 -37.43
N VAL A 300 20.24 -10.49 -37.24
CA VAL A 300 20.06 -11.20 -35.96
C VAL A 300 21.00 -10.64 -34.89
N ALA A 301 22.29 -10.48 -35.20
CA ALA A 301 23.27 -9.91 -34.29
C ALA A 301 22.89 -8.48 -33.86
N LEU A 302 22.39 -7.68 -34.79
CA LEU A 302 21.89 -6.33 -34.54
C LEU A 302 20.65 -6.35 -33.63
N ALA A 303 19.73 -7.29 -33.83
CA ALA A 303 18.54 -7.44 -33.00
C ALA A 303 18.91 -7.80 -31.55
N VAL A 304 19.89 -8.70 -31.35
CA VAL A 304 20.42 -9.04 -30.03
C VAL A 304 21.11 -7.82 -29.39
N ALA A 305 22.02 -7.17 -30.11
CA ALA A 305 22.74 -5.97 -29.63
C ALA A 305 21.83 -4.83 -29.17
N ALA A 306 20.66 -4.69 -29.78
CA ALA A 306 19.75 -3.60 -29.47
C ALA A 306 18.90 -3.86 -28.22
N ILE A 307 18.71 -5.11 -27.79
CA ILE A 307 17.79 -5.46 -26.70
C ILE A 307 18.58 -5.53 -25.39
N PRO A 308 18.17 -4.79 -24.34
CA PRO A 308 18.86 -4.84 -23.05
C PRO A 308 18.39 -6.04 -22.22
N GLU A 309 18.91 -7.25 -22.48
CA GLU A 309 18.39 -8.50 -21.88
C GLU A 309 18.58 -8.58 -20.36
N GLY A 310 19.62 -7.90 -19.83
CA GLY A 310 19.87 -7.81 -18.39
C GLY A 310 18.87 -6.91 -17.65
N LEU A 311 18.10 -6.08 -18.36
CA LEU A 311 17.27 -5.03 -17.76
C LEU A 311 16.22 -5.57 -16.78
N PRO A 312 15.41 -6.61 -17.12
CA PRO A 312 14.39 -7.12 -16.20
C PRO A 312 15.00 -7.69 -14.90
N ALA A 313 16.17 -8.33 -15.00
CA ALA A 313 16.88 -8.90 -13.85
C ALA A 313 17.43 -7.80 -12.92
N VAL A 314 18.01 -6.74 -13.49
CA VAL A 314 18.53 -5.59 -12.74
C VAL A 314 17.40 -4.83 -12.04
N ILE A 315 16.29 -4.55 -12.75
CA ILE A 315 15.11 -3.90 -12.18
C ILE A 315 14.56 -4.73 -11.01
N THR A 316 14.35 -6.02 -11.22
CA THR A 316 13.86 -6.93 -10.19
C THR A 316 14.75 -6.91 -8.95
N THR A 317 16.07 -7.00 -9.14
CA THR A 317 17.04 -7.01 -8.04
C THR A 317 17.01 -5.69 -7.27
N CYS A 318 16.99 -4.56 -7.98
CA CYS A 318 16.91 -3.23 -7.37
C CYS A 318 15.61 -3.05 -6.57
N LEU A 319 14.45 -3.44 -7.13
CA LEU A 319 13.16 -3.38 -6.45
C LEU A 319 13.12 -4.29 -5.22
N ALA A 320 13.63 -5.52 -5.31
CA ALA A 320 13.68 -6.45 -4.19
C ALA A 320 14.54 -5.93 -3.02
N LEU A 321 15.68 -5.31 -3.34
CA LEU A 321 16.54 -4.65 -2.36
C LEU A 321 15.87 -3.40 -1.75
N GLY A 322 15.16 -2.63 -2.58
CA GLY A 322 14.30 -1.53 -2.17
C GLY A 322 13.23 -1.95 -1.16
N THR A 323 12.49 -3.01 -1.47
CA THR A 323 11.52 -3.64 -0.56
C THR A 323 12.14 -4.03 0.77
N ARG A 324 13.36 -4.58 0.76
CA ARG A 324 14.08 -4.92 2.00
C ARG A 324 14.45 -3.68 2.82
N ARG A 325 14.79 -2.55 2.18
CA ARG A 325 15.04 -1.26 2.87
C ARG A 325 13.75 -0.68 3.46
N MET A 326 12.66 -0.71 2.69
CA MET A 326 11.33 -0.28 3.16
C MET A 326 10.84 -1.13 4.34
N ALA A 327 11.04 -2.45 4.30
CA ALA A 327 10.64 -3.35 5.39
C ALA A 327 11.36 -3.02 6.72
N LYS A 328 12.62 -2.55 6.67
CA LYS A 328 13.34 -2.05 7.86
C LYS A 328 12.75 -0.75 8.41
N LYS A 329 12.04 0.02 7.59
CA LYS A 329 11.27 1.22 7.94
C LYS A 329 9.77 0.89 8.17
N ASN A 330 9.46 -0.36 8.52
CA ASN A 330 8.09 -0.86 8.80
C ASN A 330 7.11 -0.82 7.61
N ALA A 331 7.59 -0.62 6.38
CA ALA A 331 6.77 -0.66 5.17
C ALA A 331 6.99 -1.99 4.43
N ILE A 332 6.04 -2.92 4.53
CA ILE A 332 6.10 -4.24 3.89
C ILE A 332 5.45 -4.14 2.52
N VAL A 333 6.26 -4.09 1.46
CA VAL A 333 5.75 -4.06 0.09
C VAL A 333 5.47 -5.48 -0.40
N ARG A 334 4.25 -5.70 -0.91
CA ARG A 334 3.78 -6.98 -1.45
C ARG A 334 4.02 -7.12 -2.95
N SER A 335 3.96 -6.02 -3.68
CA SER A 335 4.17 -5.96 -5.13
C SER A 335 5.43 -5.14 -5.45
N LEU A 336 6.42 -5.76 -6.10
CA LEU A 336 7.71 -5.10 -6.37
C LEU A 336 7.58 -3.81 -7.20
N PRO A 337 6.76 -3.75 -8.27
CA PRO A 337 6.56 -2.50 -9.03
C PRO A 337 6.04 -1.32 -8.20
N SER A 338 5.27 -1.59 -7.14
CA SER A 338 4.67 -0.55 -6.28
C SER A 338 5.70 0.28 -5.52
N VAL A 339 6.93 -0.24 -5.33
CA VAL A 339 8.05 0.51 -4.76
C VAL A 339 8.35 1.78 -5.58
N GLU A 340 8.29 1.68 -6.91
CA GLU A 340 8.50 2.83 -7.81
C GLU A 340 7.31 3.77 -7.80
N THR A 341 6.10 3.21 -7.90
CA THR A 341 4.87 3.99 -8.03
C THR A 341 4.60 4.82 -6.78
N LEU A 342 5.01 4.34 -5.60
CA LEU A 342 5.04 5.11 -4.36
C LEU A 342 5.80 6.44 -4.51
N GLY A 343 6.90 6.47 -5.26
CA GLY A 343 7.66 7.69 -5.51
C GLY A 343 6.92 8.75 -6.33
N CYS A 344 5.96 8.31 -7.15
CA CYS A 344 5.11 9.18 -7.98
C CYS A 344 3.83 9.64 -7.27
N THR A 345 3.60 9.19 -6.02
CA THR A 345 2.37 9.51 -5.28
C THR A 345 2.14 11.03 -5.20
N SER A 346 0.98 11.46 -5.69
CA SER A 346 0.57 12.86 -5.73
C SER A 346 -0.52 13.16 -4.70
N VAL A 347 -1.36 12.18 -4.39
CA VAL A 347 -2.46 12.28 -3.42
C VAL A 347 -2.42 11.07 -2.49
N ILE A 348 -2.52 11.32 -1.18
CA ILE A 348 -2.70 10.29 -0.17
C ILE A 348 -4.10 10.45 0.44
N CYS A 349 -4.99 9.53 0.09
CA CYS A 349 -6.28 9.35 0.74
C CYS A 349 -6.08 8.45 1.95
N SER A 350 -6.25 8.99 3.16
CA SER A 350 -6.01 8.24 4.39
C SER A 350 -7.26 8.11 5.24
N ASP A 351 -7.53 6.89 5.71
CA ASP A 351 -8.54 6.68 6.74
C ASP A 351 -8.12 7.33 8.06
N LYS A 352 -9.09 7.84 8.82
CA LYS A 352 -8.80 8.46 10.11
C LYS A 352 -8.48 7.42 11.19
N THR A 353 -9.35 6.43 11.37
CA THR A 353 -9.34 5.56 12.54
C THR A 353 -8.21 4.54 12.41
N GLY A 354 -7.27 4.53 13.34
CA GLY A 354 -6.17 3.55 13.36
C GLY A 354 -4.98 3.90 12.48
N THR A 355 -5.16 4.71 11.43
CA THR A 355 -4.06 5.28 10.62
C THR A 355 -3.59 6.63 11.15
N LEU A 356 -4.42 7.68 11.03
CA LEU A 356 -4.08 9.03 11.52
C LEU A 356 -4.21 9.12 13.05
N THR A 357 -5.11 8.34 13.63
CA THR A 357 -5.32 8.21 15.07
C THR A 357 -4.81 6.88 15.61
N THR A 358 -4.76 6.75 16.93
CA THR A 358 -4.31 5.51 17.58
C THR A 358 -5.39 4.43 17.62
N ASN A 359 -6.65 4.74 17.30
CA ASN A 359 -7.83 3.88 17.56
C ASN A 359 -7.90 3.46 19.04
N GLN A 360 -7.43 4.33 19.94
CA GLN A 360 -7.43 4.09 21.38
C GLN A 360 -8.12 5.25 22.07
N MET A 361 -9.40 5.04 22.39
CA MET A 361 -10.23 6.03 23.06
C MET A 361 -9.60 6.42 24.41
N CYS A 362 -9.28 7.70 24.57
CA CYS A 362 -8.63 8.22 25.76
C CYS A 362 -9.42 9.40 26.31
N VAL A 363 -9.65 9.41 27.62
CA VAL A 363 -10.16 10.60 28.31
C VAL A 363 -9.05 11.64 28.32
N THR A 364 -9.35 12.84 27.83
CA THR A 364 -8.40 13.96 27.75
C THR A 364 -8.81 15.14 28.60
N LYS A 365 -10.10 15.32 28.87
CA LYS A 365 -10.60 16.35 29.78
C LYS A 365 -11.64 15.78 30.74
N MET A 366 -11.71 16.34 31.94
CA MET A 366 -12.81 16.09 32.87
C MET A 366 -13.09 17.33 33.72
N PHE A 367 -14.31 17.48 34.22
CA PHE A 367 -14.62 18.54 35.17
C PHE A 367 -15.56 18.06 36.28
N VAL A 368 -15.45 18.71 37.43
CA VAL A 368 -16.37 18.57 38.58
C VAL A 368 -16.81 19.95 39.06
N VAL A 369 -17.88 20.01 39.85
CA VAL A 369 -18.38 21.28 40.40
C VAL A 369 -17.60 21.63 41.66
N LYS A 370 -17.01 22.83 41.68
CA LYS A 370 -16.15 23.30 42.76
C LYS A 370 -16.93 24.03 43.85
N THR A 371 -17.70 25.03 43.44
CA THR A 371 -18.53 25.85 44.33
C THR A 371 -19.80 26.28 43.63
N VAL A 372 -20.88 26.36 44.40
CA VAL A 372 -22.18 26.91 43.99
C VAL A 372 -22.58 27.96 45.00
N ASP A 373 -22.77 29.21 44.57
CA ASP A 373 -23.25 30.32 45.39
C ASP A 373 -24.41 31.02 44.65
N GLY A 374 -25.64 30.75 45.09
CA GLY A 374 -26.85 31.15 44.37
C GLY A 374 -26.87 30.58 42.94
N ASP A 375 -26.90 31.46 41.94
CA ASP A 375 -26.85 31.10 40.52
C ASP A 375 -25.43 31.08 39.93
N HIS A 376 -24.40 31.41 40.73
CA HIS A 376 -23.01 31.38 40.28
C HIS A 376 -22.40 29.99 40.52
N VAL A 377 -21.77 29.44 39.47
CA VAL A 377 -21.15 28.10 39.49
C VAL A 377 -19.73 28.20 38.97
N ASP A 378 -18.81 27.71 39.79
CA ASP A 378 -17.42 27.50 39.38
C ASP A 378 -17.15 26.00 39.16
N LEU A 379 -16.45 25.69 38.07
CA LEU A 379 -16.13 24.32 37.66
C LEU A 379 -14.62 24.13 37.69
N ASP A 380 -14.16 23.09 38.37
CA ASP A 380 -12.77 22.67 38.27
C ASP A 380 -12.63 21.74 37.05
N ALA A 381 -11.96 22.23 36.00
CA ALA A 381 -11.63 21.47 34.81
C ALA A 381 -10.17 20.97 34.86
N PHE A 382 -9.96 19.74 34.38
CA PHE A 382 -8.68 19.04 34.41
C PHE A 382 -8.35 18.45 33.04
N ASP A 383 -7.06 18.46 32.70
CA ASP A 383 -6.50 17.82 31.51
C ASP A 383 -5.78 16.52 31.90
N ILE A 384 -5.96 15.48 31.09
CA ILE A 384 -5.39 14.16 31.29
C ILE A 384 -4.41 13.86 30.16
N SER A 385 -3.19 13.46 30.51
CA SER A 385 -2.17 13.09 29.53
C SER A 385 -2.26 11.62 29.08
N GLY A 386 -1.66 11.35 27.92
CA GLY A 386 -1.56 10.01 27.32
C GLY A 386 -2.59 9.75 26.23
N SER A 387 -2.14 9.10 25.16
CA SER A 387 -2.90 8.86 23.92
C SER A 387 -3.14 7.38 23.60
N LYS A 388 -2.89 6.52 24.59
CA LYS A 388 -2.99 5.06 24.50
C LYS A 388 -3.68 4.49 25.74
N TYR A 389 -4.11 3.23 25.68
CA TYR A 389 -4.68 2.46 26.81
C TYR A 389 -3.63 2.09 27.88
N THR A 390 -2.73 3.02 28.22
CA THR A 390 -1.73 2.81 29.26
C THR A 390 -2.24 3.39 30.58
N PRO A 391 -2.01 2.70 31.70
CA PRO A 391 -2.32 3.24 33.02
C PRO A 391 -1.32 4.33 33.47
N GLU A 392 -0.35 4.68 32.62
CA GLU A 392 0.60 5.77 32.80
C GLU A 392 0.04 7.07 32.19
N GLY A 393 0.12 8.14 32.95
CA GLY A 393 -0.40 9.46 32.60
C GLY A 393 -0.57 10.30 33.86
N GLU A 394 -0.78 11.60 33.68
CA GLU A 394 -0.93 12.56 34.76
C GLU A 394 -2.20 13.39 34.55
N VAL A 395 -2.82 13.76 35.67
CA VAL A 395 -3.91 14.73 35.70
C VAL A 395 -3.33 16.09 36.07
N SER A 396 -3.70 17.10 35.31
CA SER A 396 -3.19 18.47 35.48
C SER A 396 -4.32 19.50 35.45
N GLN A 397 -4.08 20.64 36.08
CA GLN A 397 -4.96 21.80 36.06
C GLN A 397 -4.09 23.04 35.81
N GLY A 398 -4.39 23.79 34.74
CA GLY A 398 -3.55 24.93 34.34
C GLY A 398 -2.09 24.57 34.04
N GLY A 399 -1.82 23.34 33.59
CA GLY A 399 -0.48 22.83 33.31
C GLY A 399 0.30 22.30 34.52
N ALA A 400 -0.22 22.47 35.75
CA ALA A 400 0.39 21.91 36.95
C ALA A 400 -0.20 20.54 37.31
N LYS A 401 0.65 19.58 37.70
CA LYS A 401 0.20 18.26 38.15
C LYS A 401 -0.63 18.35 39.41
N VAL A 402 -1.77 17.67 39.42
CA VAL A 402 -2.72 17.67 40.55
C VAL A 402 -2.76 16.32 41.23
N ASN A 403 -2.87 16.33 42.56
CA ASN A 403 -3.17 15.14 43.33
C ASN A 403 -4.70 14.93 43.41
N CYS A 404 -5.24 14.01 42.62
CA CYS A 404 -6.68 13.76 42.55
C CYS A 404 -7.32 13.35 43.88
N SER A 405 -6.55 12.77 44.81
CA SER A 405 -7.04 12.40 46.15
C SER A 405 -7.47 13.59 47.02
N SER A 406 -7.04 14.80 46.67
CA SER A 406 -7.41 16.02 47.38
C SER A 406 -8.78 16.60 46.98
N TYR A 407 -9.44 16.03 45.97
CA TYR A 407 -10.72 16.49 45.46
C TYR A 407 -11.77 15.39 45.64
N ASP A 408 -12.68 15.54 46.60
CA ASP A 408 -13.73 14.55 46.87
C ASP A 408 -14.61 14.25 45.64
N GLY A 409 -14.89 15.28 44.83
CA GLY A 409 -15.62 15.13 43.58
C GLY A 409 -14.90 14.20 42.58
N LEU A 410 -13.56 14.24 42.54
CA LEU A 410 -12.77 13.34 41.69
C LEU A 410 -12.75 11.90 42.24
N VAL A 411 -12.80 11.72 43.56
CA VAL A 411 -12.94 10.39 44.18
C VAL A 411 -14.27 9.75 43.77
N GLU A 412 -15.38 10.49 43.84
CA GLU A 412 -16.69 9.99 43.42
C GLU A 412 -16.76 9.78 41.90
N LEU A 413 -16.16 10.68 41.10
CA LEU A 413 -16.04 10.52 39.65
C LEU A 413 -15.32 9.22 39.28
N ALA A 414 -14.14 8.97 39.87
CA ALA A 414 -13.39 7.73 39.66
C ALA A 414 -14.19 6.50 40.11
N THR A 415 -14.97 6.62 41.19
CA THR A 415 -15.84 5.54 41.68
C THR A 415 -16.91 5.17 40.67
N ILE A 416 -17.57 6.15 40.06
CA ILE A 416 -18.54 5.93 38.97
C ILE A 416 -17.86 5.27 37.77
N CYS A 417 -16.72 5.80 37.33
CA CYS A 417 -15.96 5.28 36.19
C CYS A 417 -15.51 3.82 36.36
N ALA A 418 -15.18 3.38 37.57
CA ALA A 418 -14.73 2.02 37.85
C ALA A 418 -15.87 1.01 38.07
N LEU A 419 -16.98 1.44 38.69
CA LEU A 419 -18.09 0.54 39.06
C LEU A 419 -19.16 0.46 37.98
N CYS A 420 -19.54 1.59 37.41
CA CYS A 420 -20.49 1.66 36.31
C CYS A 420 -19.79 1.32 34.99
N ASN A 421 -19.18 0.14 34.93
CA ASN A 421 -18.28 -0.28 33.87
C ASN A 421 -18.28 -1.81 33.77
N ASP A 422 -18.33 -2.34 32.55
CA ASP A 422 -18.27 -3.78 32.26
C ASP A 422 -16.97 -4.16 31.51
N SER A 423 -16.10 -3.19 31.26
CA SER A 423 -14.83 -3.35 30.54
C SER A 423 -13.62 -3.30 31.48
N SER A 424 -12.45 -3.73 30.98
CA SER A 424 -11.19 -3.73 31.73
C SER A 424 -9.99 -3.50 30.81
N LEU A 425 -8.82 -3.28 31.43
CA LEU A 425 -7.53 -3.29 30.74
C LEU A 425 -6.89 -4.66 30.90
N ASP A 426 -6.20 -5.14 29.87
CA ASP A 426 -5.36 -6.34 29.94
C ASP A 426 -3.97 -6.03 29.38
N TYR A 427 -2.94 -6.67 29.90
CA TYR A 427 -1.58 -6.51 29.37
C TYR A 427 -1.20 -7.75 28.57
N ASN A 428 -1.12 -7.60 27.25
CA ASN A 428 -0.77 -8.68 26.36
C ASN A 428 0.76 -8.88 26.36
N GLU A 429 1.24 -9.96 26.98
CA GLU A 429 2.68 -10.24 27.10
C GLU A 429 3.36 -10.46 25.75
N SER A 430 2.66 -11.08 24.79
CA SER A 430 3.19 -11.38 23.45
C SER A 430 3.40 -10.10 22.65
N LYS A 431 2.43 -9.19 22.67
CA LYS A 431 2.51 -7.90 21.96
C LYS A 431 3.19 -6.78 22.76
N LYS A 432 3.39 -6.98 24.07
CA LYS A 432 3.96 -6.02 25.03
C LYS A 432 3.19 -4.69 25.08
N ILE A 433 1.87 -4.72 24.89
CA ILE A 433 0.98 -3.56 24.94
C ILE A 433 -0.21 -3.83 25.86
N TYR A 434 -0.80 -2.75 26.39
CA TYR A 434 -2.09 -2.81 27.06
C TYR A 434 -3.21 -2.83 26.02
N GLU A 435 -4.09 -3.83 26.10
CA GLU A 435 -5.23 -4.01 25.22
C GLU A 435 -6.54 -3.77 25.98
N LYS A 436 -7.58 -3.41 25.22
CA LYS A 436 -8.94 -3.29 25.75
C LYS A 436 -9.57 -4.66 25.90
N VAL A 437 -10.36 -4.84 26.97
CA VAL A 437 -11.33 -5.92 27.10
C VAL A 437 -12.70 -5.27 27.27
N GLY A 438 -13.56 -5.42 26.26
CA GLY A 438 -14.87 -4.76 26.21
C GLY A 438 -14.90 -3.53 25.29
N GLU A 439 -15.69 -2.53 25.64
CA GLU A 439 -15.91 -1.36 24.79
C GLU A 439 -14.84 -0.29 24.97
N ALA A 440 -14.38 0.30 23.86
CA ALA A 440 -13.36 1.35 23.86
C ALA A 440 -13.70 2.53 24.80
N THR A 441 -14.96 2.98 24.78
CA THR A 441 -15.47 4.06 25.65
C THR A 441 -15.35 3.71 27.13
N GLU A 442 -15.59 2.47 27.50
CA GLU A 442 -15.54 2.03 28.89
C GLU A 442 -14.13 1.73 29.36
N THR A 443 -13.29 1.13 28.50
CA THR A 443 -11.87 0.94 28.77
C THR A 443 -11.16 2.28 28.97
N ALA A 444 -11.54 3.33 28.25
CA ALA A 444 -11.04 4.69 28.46
C ALA A 444 -11.30 5.18 29.90
N LEU A 445 -12.45 4.83 30.49
CA LEU A 445 -12.78 5.15 31.89
C LEU A 445 -11.94 4.33 32.87
N CYS A 446 -11.69 3.05 32.58
CA CYS A 446 -10.77 2.24 33.39
C CYS A 446 -9.36 2.85 33.39
N CYS A 447 -8.86 3.21 32.21
CA CYS A 447 -7.58 3.88 32.04
C CYS A 447 -7.53 5.22 32.81
N LEU A 448 -8.59 6.02 32.77
CA LEU A 448 -8.72 7.25 33.55
C LEU A 448 -8.57 6.97 35.06
N VAL A 449 -9.27 5.97 35.59
CA VAL A 449 -9.21 5.61 37.02
C VAL A 449 -7.79 5.22 37.43
N GLU A 450 -7.09 4.46 36.58
CA GLU A 450 -5.69 4.08 36.84
C GLU A 450 -4.75 5.27 36.85
N LYS A 451 -4.99 6.30 36.01
CA LYS A 451 -4.20 7.55 35.99
C LYS A 451 -4.51 8.46 37.16
N MET A 452 -5.78 8.54 37.58
CA MET A 452 -6.21 9.39 38.70
C MET A 452 -5.66 8.91 40.04
N ASN A 453 -5.61 7.59 40.26
CA ASN A 453 -5.15 6.97 41.51
C ASN A 453 -5.66 7.68 42.78
N VAL A 454 -6.98 7.88 42.87
CA VAL A 454 -7.63 8.73 43.88
C VAL A 454 -7.42 8.29 45.33
N PHE A 455 -6.93 7.07 45.57
CA PHE A 455 -6.61 6.55 46.90
C PHE A 455 -5.10 6.48 47.19
N ASN A 456 -4.25 7.05 46.33
CA ASN A 456 -2.80 7.03 46.45
C ASN A 456 -2.23 5.61 46.64
N SER A 457 -2.82 4.62 45.96
CA SER A 457 -2.39 3.22 46.02
C SER A 457 -0.95 3.08 45.53
N ASN A 458 -0.18 2.20 46.16
CA ASN A 458 1.20 1.94 45.76
C ASN A 458 1.24 1.08 44.48
N VAL A 459 1.32 1.75 43.33
CA VAL A 459 1.30 1.10 42.00
C VAL A 459 2.69 0.94 41.38
N LYS A 460 3.75 1.51 41.98
CA LYS A 460 5.11 1.56 41.37
C LYS A 460 5.82 0.20 41.33
N ASN A 461 5.51 -0.67 42.28
CA ASN A 461 6.17 -1.98 42.43
C ASN A 461 5.37 -3.14 41.82
N LEU A 462 4.25 -2.83 41.14
CA LEU A 462 3.40 -3.85 40.53
C LEU A 462 3.99 -4.29 39.18
N SER A 463 3.80 -5.56 38.83
CA SER A 463 4.05 -6.02 37.47
C SER A 463 3.13 -5.31 36.47
N ARG A 464 3.46 -5.32 35.18
CA ARG A 464 2.63 -4.67 34.14
C ARG A 464 1.21 -5.24 34.08
N ILE A 465 1.06 -6.54 34.32
CA ILE A 465 -0.21 -7.25 34.37
C ILE A 465 -1.04 -6.77 35.57
N GLU A 466 -0.46 -6.79 36.77
CA GLU A 466 -1.14 -6.34 37.99
C GLU A 466 -1.47 -4.84 37.96
N ARG A 467 -0.61 -4.03 37.32
CA ARG A 467 -0.80 -2.60 37.15
C ARG A 467 -2.04 -2.26 36.32
N ALA A 468 -2.47 -3.14 35.42
CA ALA A 468 -3.54 -2.89 34.45
C ALA A 468 -4.86 -2.45 35.11
N ASN A 469 -5.23 -3.02 36.26
CA ASN A 469 -6.49 -2.74 36.95
C ASN A 469 -6.32 -2.46 38.45
N ALA A 470 -5.15 -1.98 38.87
CA ALA A 470 -4.81 -1.84 40.29
C ALA A 470 -5.76 -0.88 41.04
N CYS A 471 -5.94 0.35 40.54
CA CYS A 471 -6.80 1.35 41.14
C CYS A 471 -8.28 0.98 41.02
N CYS A 472 -8.71 0.44 39.88
CA CYS A 472 -10.06 -0.09 39.69
C CYS A 472 -10.39 -1.18 40.71
N THR A 473 -9.45 -2.08 40.98
CA THR A 473 -9.62 -3.15 41.97
C THR A 473 -9.77 -2.59 43.38
N VAL A 474 -8.99 -1.58 43.74
CA VAL A 474 -9.11 -0.88 45.04
C VAL A 474 -10.51 -0.28 45.21
N ILE A 475 -11.05 0.41 44.20
CA ILE A 475 -12.41 0.96 44.27
C ILE A 475 -13.46 -0.14 44.47
N LYS A 476 -13.33 -1.26 43.75
CA LYS A 476 -14.24 -2.41 43.85
C LYS A 476 -14.22 -3.08 45.23
N GLN A 477 -13.20 -2.84 46.07
CA GLN A 477 -13.15 -3.31 47.46
C GLN A 477 -14.04 -2.50 48.42
N PHE A 478 -14.37 -1.25 48.08
CA PHE A 478 -15.23 -0.39 48.92
C PHE A 478 -16.72 -0.61 48.65
N MET A 479 -17.09 -0.88 47.39
CA MET A 479 -18.48 -1.02 46.94
C MET A 479 -18.68 -2.33 46.19
N LYS A 480 -19.61 -3.16 46.66
CA LYS A 480 -20.03 -4.38 45.99
C LYS A 480 -21.10 -4.07 44.96
N LYS A 481 -20.77 -4.22 43.67
CA LYS A 481 -21.74 -4.22 42.55
C LYS A 481 -22.69 -5.41 42.71
N LYS A 482 -24.00 -5.13 42.79
CA LYS A 482 -25.06 -6.14 42.92
C LYS A 482 -25.60 -6.54 41.56
N PHE A 483 -25.99 -5.54 40.76
CA PHE A 483 -26.48 -5.71 39.40
C PHE A 483 -26.25 -4.44 38.59
N THR A 484 -26.34 -4.57 37.26
CA THR A 484 -26.27 -3.48 36.29
C THR A 484 -27.65 -3.27 35.70
N LEU A 485 -28.11 -2.02 35.64
CA LEU A 485 -29.17 -1.63 34.71
C LEU A 485 -28.47 -1.34 33.38
N GLU A 486 -28.56 -2.32 32.49
CA GLU A 486 -27.88 -2.32 31.20
C GLU A 486 -28.14 -1.03 30.42
N PHE A 487 -27.21 -0.66 29.54
CA PHE A 487 -27.48 0.45 28.63
C PHE A 487 -28.65 0.12 27.70
N SER A 488 -29.63 1.00 27.67
CA SER A 488 -30.79 1.04 26.81
C SER A 488 -30.85 2.42 26.14
N ARG A 489 -31.40 2.45 24.93
CA ARG A 489 -31.31 3.62 24.05
C ARG A 489 -32.30 4.72 24.33
N ASP A 490 -33.46 4.35 24.84
CA ASP A 490 -34.53 5.24 25.28
C ASP A 490 -33.97 6.28 26.28
N ARG A 491 -33.19 5.83 27.26
CA ARG A 491 -32.59 6.71 28.28
C ARG A 491 -31.12 7.11 28.04
N LYS A 492 -30.43 6.42 27.12
CA LYS A 492 -29.01 6.65 26.75
C LYS A 492 -28.05 6.72 27.96
N SER A 493 -28.31 5.92 28.97
CA SER A 493 -27.47 5.79 30.17
C SER A 493 -27.27 4.33 30.52
N MET A 494 -26.37 4.07 31.45
CA MET A 494 -26.18 2.81 32.15
C MET A 494 -26.08 3.15 33.63
N SER A 495 -26.54 2.25 34.49
CA SER A 495 -26.29 2.40 35.91
C SER A 495 -25.99 1.09 36.61
N VAL A 496 -25.38 1.16 37.78
CA VAL A 496 -25.08 0.00 38.62
C VAL A 496 -25.55 0.24 40.03
N TYR A 497 -26.19 -0.78 40.62
CA TYR A 497 -26.59 -0.75 42.01
C TYR A 497 -25.47 -1.34 42.86
N CYS A 498 -24.99 -0.56 43.83
CA CYS A 498 -23.85 -0.90 44.66
C CYS A 498 -24.20 -0.78 46.15
N THR A 499 -23.70 -1.72 46.95
CA THR A 499 -23.79 -1.68 48.41
C THR A 499 -22.39 -1.60 49.02
N PRO A 500 -22.15 -0.81 50.07
CA PRO A 500 -20.85 -0.77 50.74
C PRO A 500 -20.42 -2.16 51.23
N VAL A 501 -19.12 -2.45 51.14
CA VAL A 501 -18.53 -3.73 51.63
C VAL A 501 -18.30 -3.68 53.14
N LYS A 502 -17.97 -2.49 53.67
CA LYS A 502 -17.76 -2.22 55.10
C LYS A 502 -18.41 -0.88 55.49
N GLY A 503 -19.06 -0.83 56.66
CA GLY A 503 -19.70 0.37 57.23
C GLY A 503 -21.23 0.44 57.03
N ASP A 504 -21.90 1.35 57.76
CA ASP A 504 -23.36 1.57 57.78
C ASP A 504 -23.87 2.46 56.62
N GLY A 505 -23.10 2.58 55.53
CA GLY A 505 -23.52 3.36 54.37
C GLY A 505 -24.72 2.71 53.64
N GLY A 506 -25.70 3.53 53.26
CA GLY A 506 -26.82 3.08 52.43
C GLY A 506 -26.39 2.67 51.01
N PRO A 507 -27.24 1.93 50.28
CA PRO A 507 -26.98 1.60 48.87
C PRO A 507 -26.89 2.85 48.00
N LYS A 508 -26.15 2.75 46.90
CA LYS A 508 -25.99 3.82 45.90
C LYS A 508 -26.21 3.27 44.50
N MET A 509 -26.67 4.12 43.59
CA MET A 509 -26.72 3.79 42.17
C MET A 509 -25.81 4.74 41.39
N PHE A 510 -24.77 4.21 40.76
CA PHE A 510 -23.85 5.03 39.95
C PHE A 510 -24.31 5.01 38.50
N VAL A 511 -24.40 6.18 37.87
CA VAL A 511 -24.99 6.38 36.54
C VAL A 511 -23.96 7.05 35.62
N LYS A 512 -23.85 6.55 34.39
CA LYS A 512 -23.14 7.22 33.29
C LYS A 512 -24.01 7.28 32.05
N GLY A 513 -23.89 8.32 31.24
CA GLY A 513 -24.65 8.38 29.99
C GLY A 513 -24.48 9.66 29.20
N ALA A 514 -25.35 9.81 28.20
CA ALA A 514 -25.44 11.01 27.39
C ALA A 514 -25.75 12.23 28.27
N PRO A 515 -24.99 13.34 28.15
CA PRO A 515 -25.11 14.48 29.04
C PRO A 515 -26.53 15.03 29.21
N GLU A 516 -27.22 15.33 28.11
CA GLU A 516 -28.58 15.91 28.13
C GLU A 516 -29.54 15.04 28.96
N GLY A 517 -29.66 13.76 28.63
CA GLY A 517 -30.61 12.86 29.28
C GLY A 517 -30.26 12.50 30.73
N VAL A 518 -28.97 12.50 31.11
CA VAL A 518 -28.57 12.25 32.52
C VAL A 518 -28.78 13.51 33.35
N ILE A 519 -28.39 14.68 32.84
CA ILE A 519 -28.53 15.96 33.55
C ILE A 519 -30.02 16.31 33.73
N ASP A 520 -30.88 16.02 32.75
CA ASP A 520 -32.33 16.21 32.87
C ASP A 520 -32.96 15.40 34.02
N ARG A 521 -32.37 14.26 34.37
CA ARG A 521 -32.80 13.40 35.48
C ARG A 521 -32.10 13.72 36.80
N CYS A 522 -31.20 14.71 36.81
CA CYS A 522 -30.57 15.20 38.03
C CYS A 522 -31.46 16.25 38.70
N ALA A 523 -31.78 16.03 39.97
CA ALA A 523 -32.41 17.04 40.82
C ALA A 523 -31.38 17.82 41.65
N TYR A 524 -30.14 17.32 41.72
CA TYR A 524 -29.10 17.86 42.58
C TYR A 524 -27.73 17.86 41.88
N VAL A 525 -26.78 18.57 42.49
CA VAL A 525 -25.37 18.65 42.10
C VAL A 525 -24.49 18.37 43.31
N ARG A 526 -23.41 17.63 43.09
CA ARG A 526 -22.38 17.37 44.10
C ARG A 526 -21.37 18.52 44.13
N VAL A 527 -21.08 19.04 45.31
CA VAL A 527 -20.03 20.04 45.56
C VAL A 527 -19.13 19.53 46.67
N GLY A 528 -17.97 18.96 46.30
CA GLY A 528 -17.15 18.17 47.22
C GLY A 528 -17.94 16.98 47.78
N THR A 529 -18.20 16.99 49.09
CA THR A 529 -19.04 15.99 49.77
C THR A 529 -20.50 16.43 49.96
N THR A 530 -20.82 17.69 49.68
CA THR A 530 -22.15 18.27 49.89
C THR A 530 -23.05 18.12 48.66
N ARG A 531 -24.37 18.19 48.87
CA ARG A 531 -25.40 18.08 47.82
C ARG A 531 -26.23 19.35 47.81
N VAL A 532 -26.34 20.00 46.66
CA VAL A 532 -27.16 21.21 46.45
C VAL A 532 -28.20 20.99 45.35
N PRO A 533 -29.36 21.66 45.37
CA PRO A 533 -30.35 21.55 44.30
C PRO A 533 -29.80 22.01 42.94
N LEU A 534 -30.15 21.32 41.85
CA LEU A 534 -29.80 21.71 40.50
C LEU A 534 -30.77 22.82 40.01
N THR A 535 -30.31 24.06 39.97
CA THR A 535 -31.06 25.17 39.37
C THR A 535 -30.84 25.23 37.85
N ASN A 536 -31.72 25.93 37.13
CA ASN A 536 -31.60 26.10 35.67
C ASN A 536 -30.31 26.83 35.27
N ALA A 537 -29.83 27.79 36.08
CA ALA A 537 -28.57 28.48 35.83
C ALA A 537 -27.37 27.53 35.91
N ILE A 538 -27.33 26.66 36.93
CA ILE A 538 -26.30 25.63 37.09
C ILE A 538 -26.33 24.66 35.91
N LYS A 539 -27.53 24.19 35.54
CA LYS A 539 -27.74 23.27 34.43
C LYS A 539 -27.22 23.85 33.11
N GLU A 540 -27.57 25.09 32.79
CA GLU A 540 -27.15 25.74 31.55
C GLU A 540 -25.63 25.95 31.50
N LYS A 541 -25.00 26.31 32.63
CA LYS A 541 -23.54 26.42 32.69
C LYS A 541 -22.85 25.09 32.42
N ILE A 542 -23.31 24.00 33.02
CA ILE A 542 -22.78 22.65 32.78
C ILE A 542 -22.94 22.26 31.30
N LEU A 543 -24.14 22.44 30.74
CA LEU A 543 -24.42 22.10 29.34
C LEU A 543 -23.61 22.97 28.37
N SER A 544 -23.34 24.24 28.70
CA SER A 544 -22.50 25.11 27.86
C SER A 544 -21.08 24.57 27.68
N VAL A 545 -20.42 24.17 28.77
CA VAL A 545 -19.06 23.60 28.72
C VAL A 545 -19.04 22.28 27.95
N ILE A 546 -20.07 21.46 28.12
CA ILE A 546 -20.19 20.19 27.39
C ILE A 546 -20.37 20.44 25.88
N ARG A 547 -21.16 21.44 25.48
CA ARG A 547 -21.29 21.85 24.07
C ARG A 547 -19.97 22.35 23.52
N ASP A 548 -19.23 23.17 24.28
CA ASP A 548 -17.92 23.69 23.86
C ASP A 548 -16.92 22.55 23.65
N TRP A 549 -16.89 21.55 24.53
CA TRP A 549 -16.04 20.36 24.36
C TRP A 549 -16.46 19.51 23.17
N GLY A 550 -17.76 19.32 22.96
CA GLY A 550 -18.29 18.46 21.89
C GLY A 550 -18.24 19.08 20.50
N THR A 551 -18.30 20.41 20.38
CA THR A 551 -18.40 21.13 19.10
C THR A 551 -17.24 22.09 18.82
N GLY A 552 -16.45 22.44 19.83
CA GLY A 552 -15.26 23.28 19.70
C GLY A 552 -14.04 22.51 19.17
N ARG A 553 -12.84 23.08 19.37
CA ARG A 553 -11.57 22.52 18.87
C ARG A 553 -11.27 21.11 19.39
N ASP A 554 -11.81 20.74 20.56
CA ASP A 554 -11.53 19.46 21.19
C ASP A 554 -12.37 18.32 20.58
N THR A 555 -13.60 18.59 20.15
CA THR A 555 -14.58 17.62 19.60
C THR A 555 -14.69 16.31 20.38
N LEU A 556 -14.79 16.43 21.71
CA LEU A 556 -14.78 15.29 22.63
C LEU A 556 -16.13 14.60 22.68
N ARG A 557 -16.10 13.27 22.75
CA ARG A 557 -17.24 12.47 23.21
C ARG A 557 -17.40 12.68 24.71
N CYS A 558 -18.45 13.39 25.10
CA CYS A 558 -18.72 13.71 26.51
C CYS A 558 -19.66 12.67 27.15
N LEU A 559 -19.36 12.26 28.39
CA LEU A 559 -20.24 11.46 29.25
C LEU A 559 -20.49 12.20 30.55
N ALA A 560 -21.76 12.35 30.93
CA ALA A 560 -22.14 12.83 32.26
C ALA A 560 -22.14 11.67 33.25
N LEU A 561 -21.65 11.95 34.45
CA LEU A 561 -21.53 11.01 35.55
C LEU A 561 -22.37 11.54 36.72
N ALA A 562 -23.26 10.70 37.22
CA ALA A 562 -24.20 11.04 38.27
C ALA A 562 -24.36 9.86 39.24
N THR A 563 -24.97 10.13 40.38
CA THR A 563 -25.28 9.12 41.39
C THR A 563 -26.67 9.31 41.93
N ARG A 564 -27.39 8.21 42.20
CA ARG A 564 -28.60 8.24 43.00
C ARG A 564 -28.22 7.98 44.44
N ASP A 565 -28.37 9.02 45.26
CA ASP A 565 -27.93 9.01 46.65
C ASP A 565 -28.78 8.11 47.56
N SER A 566 -30.05 7.92 47.21
CA SER A 566 -31.02 7.07 47.91
C SER A 566 -31.84 6.30 46.87
N PRO A 567 -31.30 5.17 46.35
CA PRO A 567 -32.01 4.35 45.39
C PRO A 567 -33.17 3.60 46.05
N LEU A 568 -34.11 3.13 45.24
CA LEU A 568 -35.18 2.22 45.67
C LEU A 568 -34.59 0.95 46.27
N LYS A 569 -35.36 0.22 47.07
CA LYS A 569 -34.93 -1.10 47.53
C LYS A 569 -34.96 -2.09 46.38
N VAL A 570 -34.14 -3.13 46.45
CA VAL A 570 -34.03 -4.12 45.35
C VAL A 570 -35.35 -4.84 45.11
N GLU A 571 -36.14 -5.08 46.15
CA GLU A 571 -37.43 -5.75 46.07
C GLU A 571 -38.50 -4.90 45.35
N GLU A 572 -38.29 -3.60 45.26
CA GLU A 572 -39.18 -2.64 44.58
C GLU A 572 -38.80 -2.44 43.10
N MET A 573 -37.68 -3.01 42.67
CA MET A 573 -37.19 -2.92 41.29
C MET A 573 -37.52 -4.21 40.52
N ASN A 574 -38.31 -4.09 39.47
CA ASN A 574 -38.39 -5.13 38.44
C ASN A 574 -37.18 -5.02 37.52
N LEU A 575 -36.21 -5.92 37.68
CA LEU A 575 -34.97 -5.97 36.91
C LEU A 575 -35.13 -6.67 35.54
N GLU A 576 -36.22 -7.39 35.33
CA GLU A 576 -36.50 -8.07 34.04
C GLU A 576 -37.10 -7.10 33.00
N ASP A 577 -37.68 -5.99 33.47
CA ASP A 577 -38.33 -4.99 32.62
C ASP A 577 -37.43 -3.75 32.46
N SER A 578 -36.68 -3.72 31.37
CA SER A 578 -35.77 -2.61 31.04
C SER A 578 -36.45 -1.26 30.83
N THR A 579 -37.75 -1.23 30.53
CA THR A 579 -38.47 0.04 30.31
C THR A 579 -38.60 0.87 31.59
N LYS A 580 -38.52 0.22 32.77
CA LYS A 580 -38.57 0.89 34.08
C LYS A 580 -37.22 1.44 34.53
N PHE A 581 -36.13 1.13 33.82
CA PHE A 581 -34.79 1.56 34.26
C PHE A 581 -34.64 3.08 34.25
N ALA A 582 -35.34 3.78 33.34
CA ALA A 582 -35.38 5.23 33.34
C ALA A 582 -35.95 5.80 34.64
N ASP A 583 -37.02 5.19 35.18
CA ASP A 583 -37.67 5.58 36.43
C ASP A 583 -36.77 5.31 37.65
N TYR A 584 -36.00 4.22 37.61
CA TYR A 584 -35.01 3.89 38.64
C TYR A 584 -33.79 4.82 38.60
N GLU A 585 -33.55 5.51 37.49
CA GLU A 585 -32.46 6.47 37.29
C GLU A 585 -32.96 7.93 37.35
N THR A 586 -33.86 8.23 38.28
CA THR A 586 -34.36 9.59 38.57
C THR A 586 -33.87 10.07 39.94
N ASP A 587 -34.07 11.37 40.24
CA ASP A 587 -33.59 12.02 41.47
C ASP A 587 -32.06 11.96 41.63
N LEU A 588 -31.35 12.09 40.51
CA LEU A 588 -29.91 11.94 40.47
C LEU A 588 -29.21 13.19 41.03
N THR A 589 -27.98 12.98 41.50
CA THR A 589 -27.02 14.01 41.86
C THR A 589 -25.91 14.01 40.80
N PHE A 590 -25.77 15.10 40.04
CA PHE A 590 -24.69 15.27 39.06
C PHE A 590 -23.34 15.37 39.77
N VAL A 591 -22.35 14.60 39.32
CA VAL A 591 -21.00 14.57 39.92
C VAL A 591 -19.98 15.27 39.03
N GLY A 592 -20.00 14.98 37.73
CA GLY A 592 -19.05 15.56 36.80
C GLY A 592 -19.22 15.06 35.36
N CYS A 593 -18.31 15.48 34.50
CA CYS A 593 -18.28 15.07 33.10
C CYS A 593 -16.87 14.69 32.68
N VAL A 594 -16.77 13.70 31.80
CA VAL A 594 -15.52 13.29 31.15
C VAL A 594 -15.66 13.46 29.64
N GLY A 595 -14.64 14.03 29.01
CA GLY A 595 -14.51 14.17 27.56
C GLY A 595 -13.38 13.27 27.06
N MET A 596 -13.69 12.41 26.09
CA MET A 596 -12.74 11.50 25.48
C MET A 596 -12.68 11.68 23.97
N LEU A 597 -11.52 11.43 23.39
CA LEU A 597 -11.37 11.32 21.94
C LEU A 597 -10.48 10.13 21.57
N ASP A 598 -10.51 9.79 20.29
CA ASP A 598 -9.48 8.99 19.65
C ASP A 598 -8.34 9.92 19.18
N PRO A 599 -7.21 9.96 19.89
CA PRO A 599 -6.19 10.98 19.68
C PRO A 599 -5.37 10.73 18.40
N PRO A 600 -4.95 11.79 17.68
CA PRO A 600 -4.02 11.65 16.58
C PRO A 600 -2.65 11.15 17.06
N ARG A 601 -1.92 10.45 16.18
CA ARG A 601 -0.51 10.08 16.44
C ARG A 601 0.36 11.33 16.42
N LYS A 602 1.44 11.35 17.21
CA LYS A 602 2.26 12.56 17.39
C LYS A 602 2.98 12.94 16.09
N GLU A 603 3.56 11.93 15.45
CA GLU A 603 4.33 11.99 14.22
C GLU A 603 3.52 12.32 12.95
N VAL A 604 2.19 12.25 12.99
CA VAL A 604 1.33 12.54 11.83
C VAL A 604 1.42 14.01 11.41
N THR A 605 1.58 14.93 12.36
CA THR A 605 1.64 16.37 12.06
C THR A 605 2.89 16.69 11.22
N ASP A 606 4.06 16.26 11.70
CA ASP A 606 5.33 16.43 10.98
C ASP A 606 5.30 15.75 9.60
N SER A 607 4.64 14.59 9.51
CA SER A 607 4.49 13.86 8.25
C SER A 607 3.61 14.59 7.24
N ILE A 608 2.53 15.25 7.68
CA ILE A 608 1.66 16.06 6.82
C ILE A 608 2.41 17.30 6.31
N GLU A 609 3.25 17.92 7.15
CA GLU A 609 4.13 19.02 6.72
C GLU A 609 5.13 18.58 5.66
N LEU A 610 5.76 17.41 5.82
CA LEU A 610 6.64 16.82 4.82
C LEU A 610 5.90 16.52 3.51
N CYS A 611 4.69 15.96 3.56
CA CYS A 611 3.85 15.77 2.37
C CYS A 611 3.60 17.10 1.66
N ARG A 612 3.24 18.16 2.40
CA ARG A 612 3.02 19.49 1.84
C ARG A 612 4.28 20.06 1.19
N ALA A 613 5.45 19.92 1.82
CA ALA A 613 6.73 20.35 1.26
C ALA A 613 7.10 19.58 -0.02
N ALA A 614 6.76 18.29 -0.07
CA ALA A 614 7.00 17.40 -1.21
C ALA A 614 5.93 17.50 -2.32
N GLY A 615 4.97 18.43 -2.20
CA GLY A 615 3.88 18.64 -3.16
C GLY A 615 2.81 17.56 -3.17
N ILE A 616 2.70 16.76 -2.11
CA ILE A 616 1.74 15.66 -1.97
C ILE A 616 0.51 16.14 -1.19
N ARG A 617 -0.68 15.96 -1.76
CA ARG A 617 -1.95 16.33 -1.12
C ARG A 617 -2.44 15.20 -0.22
N VAL A 618 -2.86 15.52 1.01
CA VAL A 618 -3.46 14.56 1.95
C VAL A 618 -4.96 14.80 2.04
N ILE A 619 -5.76 13.73 1.87
CA ILE A 619 -7.22 13.74 1.99
C ILE A 619 -7.60 12.78 3.12
N MET A 620 -8.24 13.29 4.18
CA MET A 620 -8.81 12.44 5.23
C MET A 620 -10.17 11.90 4.79
N ILE A 621 -10.37 10.60 4.95
CA ILE A 621 -11.65 9.93 4.76
C ILE A 621 -12.06 9.28 6.08
N THR A 622 -13.31 9.46 6.52
CA THR A 622 -13.74 8.94 7.83
C THR A 622 -15.23 8.65 7.90
N GLY A 623 -15.60 7.70 8.77
CA GLY A 623 -16.99 7.44 9.19
C GLY A 623 -17.54 8.44 10.21
N ASP A 624 -16.68 9.30 10.79
CA ASP A 624 -17.08 10.31 11.77
C ASP A 624 -18.05 11.36 11.19
N ASN A 625 -18.70 12.09 12.08
CA ASN A 625 -19.47 13.26 11.67
C ASN A 625 -18.55 14.36 11.11
N LYS A 626 -19.10 15.22 10.24
CA LYS A 626 -18.36 16.29 9.54
C LYS A 626 -17.64 17.25 10.50
N GLY A 627 -18.27 17.62 11.62
CA GLY A 627 -17.70 18.56 12.59
C GLY A 627 -16.43 18.00 13.25
N THR A 628 -16.49 16.76 13.74
CA THR A 628 -15.34 16.04 14.30
C THR A 628 -14.24 15.85 13.26
N ALA A 629 -14.59 15.45 12.04
CA ALA A 629 -13.61 15.26 10.96
C ALA A 629 -12.82 16.54 10.64
N ILE A 630 -13.51 17.69 10.51
CA ILE A 630 -12.87 18.99 10.27
C ILE A 630 -11.95 19.38 11.45
N ALA A 631 -12.39 19.17 12.69
CA ALA A 631 -11.57 19.51 13.86
C ALA A 631 -10.28 18.68 13.93
N ILE A 632 -10.35 17.39 13.61
CA ILE A 632 -9.15 16.54 13.54
C ILE A 632 -8.25 17.00 12.39
N CYS A 633 -8.80 17.31 11.20
CA CYS A 633 -8.02 17.83 10.08
C CYS A 633 -7.27 19.12 10.43
N ARG A 634 -7.88 20.03 11.20
CA ARG A 634 -7.20 21.23 11.72
C ARG A 634 -6.08 20.88 12.70
N ARG A 635 -6.34 19.93 13.60
CA ARG A 635 -5.39 19.54 14.66
C ARG A 635 -4.12 18.87 14.12
N ILE A 636 -4.24 18.10 13.04
CA ILE A 636 -3.10 17.40 12.42
C ILE A 636 -2.45 18.20 11.28
N GLY A 637 -2.98 19.38 10.95
CA GLY A 637 -2.40 20.29 9.97
C GLY A 637 -2.82 20.06 8.50
N ILE A 638 -3.86 19.26 8.22
CA ILE A 638 -4.47 19.19 6.86
C ILE A 638 -5.09 20.55 6.51
N PHE A 639 -5.87 21.11 7.44
CA PHE A 639 -6.39 22.47 7.36
C PHE A 639 -5.64 23.36 8.34
N SER A 640 -5.53 24.65 8.02
CA SER A 640 -5.04 25.63 8.99
C SER A 640 -6.14 25.92 10.04
N GLU A 641 -5.77 26.40 11.24
CA GLU A 641 -6.73 26.57 12.35
C GLU A 641 -7.95 27.43 11.98
N ASP A 642 -7.72 28.57 11.31
CA ASP A 642 -8.75 29.57 11.00
C ASP A 642 -9.19 29.52 9.53
N GLU A 643 -8.81 28.47 8.80
CA GLU A 643 -9.13 28.32 7.38
C GLU A 643 -10.63 28.06 7.17
N ASP A 644 -11.22 28.75 6.17
CA ASP A 644 -12.55 28.43 5.67
C ASP A 644 -12.50 27.14 4.85
N VAL A 645 -13.22 26.12 5.35
CA VAL A 645 -13.28 24.79 4.76
C VAL A 645 -14.55 24.57 3.93
N SER A 646 -15.31 25.64 3.67
CA SER A 646 -16.49 25.62 2.81
C SER A 646 -16.10 25.18 1.39
N GLY A 647 -16.67 24.08 0.91
CA GLY A 647 -16.30 23.46 -0.37
C GLY A 647 -15.00 22.64 -0.34
N ARG A 648 -14.37 22.45 0.82
CA ARG A 648 -13.20 21.57 1.01
C ARG A 648 -13.48 20.34 1.88
N ALA A 649 -14.63 20.31 2.56
CA ALA A 649 -15.08 19.20 3.38
C ALA A 649 -16.53 18.80 3.03
N TYR A 650 -16.76 17.52 2.76
CA TYR A 650 -18.06 16.97 2.35
C TYR A 650 -18.45 15.77 3.21
N THR A 651 -19.74 15.59 3.45
CA THR A 651 -20.27 14.27 3.84
C THR A 651 -20.49 13.40 2.61
N GLY A 652 -20.57 12.07 2.77
CA GLY A 652 -20.95 11.16 1.69
C GLY A 652 -22.27 11.56 1.03
N ARG A 653 -23.27 12.01 1.82
CA ARG A 653 -24.57 12.47 1.30
C ARG A 653 -24.46 13.78 0.52
N GLU A 654 -23.77 14.78 1.08
CA GLU A 654 -23.52 16.04 0.37
C GLU A 654 -22.80 15.78 -0.95
N PHE A 655 -21.83 14.86 -0.97
CA PHE A 655 -21.11 14.48 -2.18
C PHE A 655 -22.01 13.78 -3.20
N ASP A 656 -22.84 12.83 -2.76
CA ASP A 656 -23.80 12.12 -3.61
C ASP A 656 -24.85 13.03 -4.25
N ASP A 657 -25.27 14.08 -3.54
CA ASP A 657 -26.27 15.03 -4.02
C ASP A 657 -25.69 16.01 -5.06
N LEU A 658 -24.35 16.09 -5.20
CA LEU A 658 -23.71 16.86 -6.25
C LEU A 658 -23.85 16.19 -7.63
N PRO A 659 -24.02 16.96 -8.72
CA PRO A 659 -23.89 16.46 -10.07
C PRO A 659 -22.50 15.84 -10.32
N LEU A 660 -22.40 14.86 -11.23
CA LEU A 660 -21.13 14.16 -11.54
C LEU A 660 -19.95 15.09 -11.86
N HIS A 661 -20.20 16.19 -12.58
CA HIS A 661 -19.13 17.17 -12.89
C HIS A 661 -18.65 17.92 -11.64
N GLU A 662 -19.56 18.31 -10.75
CA GLU A 662 -19.23 18.96 -9.48
C GLU A 662 -18.59 17.98 -8.49
N GLN A 663 -18.93 16.69 -8.53
CA GLN A 663 -18.26 15.64 -7.76
C GLN A 663 -16.78 15.54 -8.16
N SER A 664 -16.49 15.50 -9.46
CA SER A 664 -15.14 15.47 -9.98
C SER A 664 -14.34 16.72 -9.55
N GLU A 665 -14.93 17.91 -9.66
CA GLU A 665 -14.28 19.15 -9.22
C GLU A 665 -14.12 19.23 -7.69
N ALA A 666 -15.09 18.73 -6.93
CA ALA A 666 -15.03 18.65 -5.48
C ALA A 666 -13.86 17.80 -5.00
N VAL A 667 -13.62 16.63 -5.63
CA VAL A 667 -12.50 15.74 -5.29
C VAL A 667 -11.14 16.41 -5.51
N ARG A 668 -11.02 17.31 -6.49
CA ARG A 668 -9.77 18.06 -6.75
C ARG A 668 -9.41 19.06 -5.63
N ARG A 669 -10.41 19.64 -4.97
CA ARG A 669 -10.21 20.67 -3.92
C ARG A 669 -10.37 20.15 -2.49
N ALA A 670 -11.14 19.09 -2.30
CA ALA A 670 -11.47 18.57 -0.98
C ALA A 670 -10.27 17.88 -0.33
N CYS A 671 -10.21 17.99 1.00
CA CYS A 671 -9.22 17.30 1.83
C CYS A 671 -9.89 16.54 2.99
N CYS A 672 -11.22 16.53 3.08
CA CYS A 672 -11.96 15.85 4.13
C CYS A 672 -13.29 15.31 3.60
N PHE A 673 -13.48 13.99 3.70
CA PHE A 673 -14.76 13.33 3.46
C PHE A 673 -15.21 12.59 4.72
N ALA A 674 -16.41 12.92 5.19
CA ALA A 674 -17.00 12.39 6.42
C ALA A 674 -18.25 11.54 6.14
N ARG A 675 -18.61 10.60 7.02
CA ARG A 675 -19.73 9.66 6.81
C ARG A 675 -19.74 9.04 5.41
N VAL A 676 -18.62 8.42 5.06
CA VAL A 676 -18.32 7.90 3.71
C VAL A 676 -18.63 6.41 3.65
N GLU A 677 -19.26 5.94 2.56
CA GLU A 677 -19.50 4.53 2.29
C GLU A 677 -18.32 3.89 1.54
N PRO A 678 -18.17 2.55 1.57
CA PRO A 678 -17.16 1.83 0.79
C PRO A 678 -17.08 2.28 -0.68
N ALA A 679 -18.25 2.43 -1.33
CA ALA A 679 -18.34 2.84 -2.73
C ALA A 679 -17.89 4.29 -2.99
N HIS A 680 -17.99 5.18 -2.00
CA HIS A 680 -17.47 6.54 -2.14
C HIS A 680 -15.94 6.54 -2.13
N LYS A 681 -15.30 5.68 -1.34
CA LYS A 681 -13.83 5.58 -1.29
C LYS A 681 -13.26 5.26 -2.67
N SER A 682 -13.80 4.22 -3.33
CA SER A 682 -13.39 3.86 -4.69
C SER A 682 -13.76 4.91 -5.74
N LYS A 683 -14.91 5.59 -5.59
CA LYS A 683 -15.33 6.68 -6.49
C LYS A 683 -14.45 7.93 -6.36
N ILE A 684 -13.97 8.25 -5.16
CA ILE A 684 -12.99 9.33 -4.95
C ILE A 684 -11.69 9.00 -5.68
N VAL A 685 -11.19 7.77 -5.51
CA VAL A 685 -9.99 7.29 -6.22
C VAL A 685 -10.18 7.38 -7.73
N GLU A 686 -11.32 6.92 -8.26
CA GLU A 686 -11.64 7.00 -9.70
C GLU A 686 -11.61 8.43 -10.25
N PHE A 687 -12.15 9.40 -9.51
CA PHE A 687 -12.09 10.79 -9.93
C PHE A 687 -10.67 11.36 -9.91
N LEU A 688 -9.83 10.96 -8.94
CA LEU A 688 -8.41 11.36 -8.89
C LEU A 688 -7.64 10.77 -10.07
N GLN A 689 -7.85 9.49 -10.36
CA GLN A 689 -7.29 8.80 -11.53
C GLN A 689 -7.67 9.49 -12.84
N GLY A 690 -8.91 9.97 -12.95
CA GLY A 690 -9.38 10.75 -14.10
C GLY A 690 -8.62 12.07 -14.34
N TYR A 691 -7.85 12.56 -13.36
CA TYR A 691 -6.96 13.72 -13.47
C TYR A 691 -5.48 13.33 -13.63
N ASP A 692 -5.17 12.05 -13.87
CA ASP A 692 -3.82 11.49 -13.89
C ASP A 692 -3.06 11.61 -12.53
N ASP A 693 -3.79 11.80 -11.41
CA ASP A 693 -3.21 11.82 -10.06
C ASP A 693 -2.89 10.39 -9.60
N ILE A 694 -1.61 10.08 -9.35
CA ILE A 694 -1.21 8.82 -8.69
C ILE A 694 -1.66 8.87 -7.24
N THR A 695 -2.61 8.00 -6.89
CA THR A 695 -3.32 8.02 -5.62
C THR A 695 -2.90 6.84 -4.75
N ALA A 696 -2.47 7.17 -3.52
CA ALA A 696 -2.31 6.18 -2.47
C ALA A 696 -3.56 6.19 -1.57
N MET A 697 -4.16 5.02 -1.33
CA MET A 697 -5.32 4.87 -0.45
C MET A 697 -4.92 4.06 0.78
N THR A 698 -5.22 4.55 2.00
CA THR A 698 -5.02 3.78 3.23
C THR A 698 -6.33 3.18 3.74
N GLY A 699 -6.24 1.99 4.33
CA GLY A 699 -7.41 1.32 4.91
C GLY A 699 -7.02 0.16 5.83
N ASP A 700 -7.93 -0.26 6.69
CA ASP A 700 -7.73 -1.35 7.63
C ASP A 700 -8.86 -2.38 7.59
N GLY A 701 -10.04 -1.99 7.09
CA GLY A 701 -11.24 -2.81 7.04
C GLY A 701 -11.55 -3.42 5.67
N VAL A 702 -12.53 -4.32 5.65
CA VAL A 702 -13.04 -4.94 4.40
C VAL A 702 -13.74 -3.89 3.54
N ASN A 703 -14.33 -2.86 4.15
CA ASN A 703 -14.90 -1.71 3.47
C ASN A 703 -13.90 -0.90 2.63
N ASP A 704 -12.61 -1.03 2.89
CA ASP A 704 -11.58 -0.29 2.16
C ASP A 704 -11.03 -1.08 0.98
N ALA A 705 -11.24 -2.41 0.97
CA ALA A 705 -10.64 -3.29 -0.01
C ALA A 705 -10.93 -2.92 -1.48
N PRO A 706 -12.15 -2.47 -1.87
CA PRO A 706 -12.38 -1.99 -3.24
C PRO A 706 -11.56 -0.75 -3.58
N ALA A 707 -11.41 0.18 -2.64
CA ALA A 707 -10.65 1.41 -2.85
C ALA A 707 -9.14 1.17 -2.81
N LEU A 708 -8.67 0.26 -1.94
CA LEU A 708 -7.28 -0.19 -1.87
C LEU A 708 -6.85 -0.82 -3.19
N LYS A 709 -7.65 -1.75 -3.73
CA LYS A 709 -7.35 -2.43 -5.00
C LYS A 709 -7.45 -1.49 -6.20
N LYS A 710 -8.32 -0.47 -6.14
CA LYS A 710 -8.52 0.49 -7.23
C LYS A 710 -7.42 1.55 -7.29
N ALA A 711 -6.87 1.95 -6.15
CA ALA A 711 -5.79 2.92 -6.09
C ALA A 711 -4.51 2.34 -6.72
N GLU A 712 -3.65 3.20 -7.27
CA GLU A 712 -2.33 2.77 -7.77
C GLU A 712 -1.51 2.15 -6.63
N ILE A 713 -1.69 2.66 -5.41
CA ILE A 713 -1.06 2.13 -4.20
C ILE A 713 -2.10 2.01 -3.08
N GLY A 714 -2.65 0.81 -2.90
CA GLY A 714 -3.35 0.40 -1.68
C GLY A 714 -2.36 0.20 -0.53
N ILE A 715 -2.66 0.81 0.61
CA ILE A 715 -1.87 0.76 1.84
C ILE A 715 -2.73 0.20 2.97
N ALA A 716 -2.43 -1.00 3.43
CA ALA A 716 -3.10 -1.60 4.56
C ALA A 716 -2.38 -1.38 5.88
N MET A 717 -3.16 -1.35 6.96
CA MET A 717 -2.63 -1.36 8.32
C MET A 717 -2.15 -2.76 8.72
N GLY A 718 -1.04 -2.85 9.44
CA GLY A 718 -0.49 -4.08 10.01
C GLY A 718 -1.39 -4.68 11.08
N SER A 719 -2.14 -3.87 11.83
CA SER A 719 -3.24 -4.32 12.68
C SER A 719 -4.55 -4.58 11.92
N GLY A 720 -4.61 -4.20 10.65
CA GLY A 720 -5.79 -4.31 9.80
C GLY A 720 -6.20 -5.74 9.47
N THR A 721 -7.39 -5.87 8.89
CA THR A 721 -7.97 -7.14 8.44
C THR A 721 -7.07 -7.84 7.41
N ALA A 722 -7.13 -9.17 7.36
CA ALA A 722 -6.38 -9.93 6.37
C ALA A 722 -6.76 -9.50 4.93
N VAL A 723 -8.03 -9.17 4.72
CA VAL A 723 -8.58 -8.69 3.45
C VAL A 723 -8.01 -7.34 3.03
N ALA A 724 -7.93 -6.37 3.95
CA ALA A 724 -7.31 -5.08 3.61
C ALA A 724 -5.85 -5.27 3.18
N LYS A 725 -5.09 -6.08 3.95
CA LYS A 725 -3.68 -6.41 3.64
C LYS A 725 -3.51 -7.14 2.32
N SER A 726 -4.50 -7.90 1.93
CA SER A 726 -4.47 -8.75 0.74
C SER A 726 -4.87 -7.96 -0.51
N ALA A 727 -5.76 -6.96 -0.34
CA ALA A 727 -6.14 -5.99 -1.36
C ALA A 727 -5.17 -4.80 -1.52
N SER A 728 -4.05 -4.78 -0.79
CA SER A 728 -3.08 -3.67 -0.77
C SER A 728 -1.71 -4.06 -1.33
N GLU A 729 -1.05 -3.13 -1.99
CA GLU A 729 0.32 -3.25 -2.49
C GLU A 729 1.36 -3.11 -1.36
N MET A 730 1.02 -2.39 -0.29
CA MET A 730 1.90 -2.15 0.85
C MET A 730 1.15 -2.33 2.19
N VAL A 731 1.84 -2.90 3.19
CA VAL A 731 1.34 -3.06 4.56
C VAL A 731 2.24 -2.34 5.55
N LEU A 732 1.67 -1.49 6.39
CA LEU A 732 2.40 -0.77 7.44
C LEU A 732 2.49 -1.61 8.72
N ALA A 733 3.66 -2.17 9.01
CA ALA A 733 3.84 -3.09 10.15
C ALA A 733 3.63 -2.41 11.52
N ASP A 734 3.77 -1.08 11.59
CA ASP A 734 3.66 -0.27 12.81
C ASP A 734 2.41 0.63 12.85
N ASP A 735 1.54 0.48 11.84
CA ASP A 735 0.32 1.27 11.67
C ASP A 735 0.57 2.79 11.62
N ASN A 736 1.72 3.22 11.10
CA ASN A 736 2.13 4.62 11.19
C ASN A 736 2.11 5.34 9.84
N PHE A 737 1.41 6.48 9.79
CA PHE A 737 1.40 7.35 8.61
C PHE A 737 2.80 7.84 8.22
N SER A 738 3.70 8.07 9.19
CA SER A 738 5.08 8.49 8.90
C SER A 738 5.85 7.46 8.06
N SER A 739 5.52 6.17 8.21
CA SER A 739 6.12 5.08 7.44
C SER A 739 5.72 5.14 5.96
N ILE A 740 4.54 5.71 5.64
CA ILE A 740 4.13 6.00 4.26
C ILE A 740 5.05 7.07 3.66
N VAL A 741 5.27 8.17 4.38
CA VAL A 741 6.13 9.26 3.90
C VAL A 741 7.56 8.78 3.68
N ALA A 742 8.09 7.97 4.60
CA ALA A 742 9.41 7.35 4.46
C ALA A 742 9.49 6.37 3.28
N ALA A 743 8.40 5.68 2.95
CA ALA A 743 8.30 4.82 1.78
C ALA A 743 8.22 5.63 0.48
N VAL A 744 7.51 6.77 0.45
CA VAL A 744 7.49 7.67 -0.71
C VAL A 744 8.88 8.24 -0.99
N GLU A 745 9.59 8.69 0.04
CA GLU A 745 10.98 9.16 -0.08
C GLU A 745 11.90 8.07 -0.67
N GLU A 746 11.79 6.84 -0.16
CA GLU A 746 12.55 5.70 -0.66
C GLU A 746 12.16 5.33 -2.10
N GLY A 747 10.87 5.40 -2.44
CA GLY A 747 10.38 5.16 -3.79
C GLY A 747 10.92 6.18 -4.80
N ARG A 748 10.96 7.47 -4.43
CA ARG A 748 11.61 8.52 -5.24
C ARG A 748 13.10 8.22 -5.45
N ALA A 749 13.79 7.79 -4.40
CA ALA A 749 15.22 7.46 -4.49
C ALA A 749 15.48 6.27 -5.41
N ILE A 750 14.67 5.22 -5.28
CA ILE A 750 14.76 4.02 -6.12
C ILE A 750 14.47 4.38 -7.57
N TYR A 751 13.46 5.20 -7.85
CA TYR A 751 13.17 5.65 -9.21
C TYR A 751 14.36 6.40 -9.84
N ASN A 752 14.99 7.33 -9.11
CA ASN A 752 16.16 8.06 -9.62
C ASN A 752 17.31 7.11 -9.98
N ASN A 753 17.60 6.16 -9.09
CA ASN A 753 18.63 5.15 -9.32
C ASN A 753 18.27 4.23 -10.49
N MET A 754 16.99 3.86 -10.63
CA MET A 754 16.48 3.06 -11.73
C MET A 754 16.63 3.75 -13.07
N LYS A 755 16.13 4.97 -13.16
CA LYS A 755 16.26 5.83 -14.33
C LYS A 755 17.72 5.91 -14.76
N GLN A 756 18.64 5.98 -13.80
CA GLN A 756 20.08 6.05 -14.05
C GLN A 756 20.69 4.76 -14.62
N PHE A 757 20.40 3.58 -14.05
CA PHE A 757 20.94 2.34 -14.62
C PHE A 757 20.23 1.93 -15.92
N ILE A 758 18.95 2.25 -16.09
CA ILE A 758 18.22 2.02 -17.34
C ILE A 758 18.92 2.79 -18.46
N ARG A 759 19.28 4.05 -18.20
CA ARG A 759 20.02 4.88 -19.15
C ARG A 759 21.43 4.37 -19.44
N TYR A 760 22.14 3.87 -18.42
CA TYR A 760 23.45 3.25 -18.59
C TYR A 760 23.39 2.05 -19.53
N LEU A 761 22.48 1.10 -19.28
CA LEU A 761 22.31 -0.08 -20.13
C LEU A 761 21.93 0.32 -21.57
N ILE A 762 20.94 1.20 -21.73
CA ILE A 762 20.53 1.65 -23.07
C ILE A 762 21.68 2.36 -23.81
N SER A 763 22.49 3.16 -23.11
CA SER A 763 23.65 3.82 -23.71
C SER A 763 24.67 2.82 -24.25
N SER A 764 24.86 1.70 -23.55
CA SER A 764 25.72 0.58 -23.99
C SER A 764 25.16 -0.04 -25.26
N ASN A 765 23.88 -0.47 -25.25
CA ASN A 765 23.20 -1.06 -26.41
C ASN A 765 23.21 -0.15 -27.65
N VAL A 766 23.05 1.18 -27.49
CA VAL A 766 23.19 2.13 -28.62
C VAL A 766 24.59 2.07 -29.21
N GLY A 767 25.63 1.96 -28.38
CA GLY A 767 27.01 1.76 -28.83
C GLY A 767 27.23 0.46 -29.57
N GLU A 768 26.67 -0.64 -29.09
CA GLU A 768 26.72 -1.95 -29.75
C GLU A 768 26.05 -1.92 -31.13
N VAL A 769 24.87 -1.29 -31.22
CA VAL A 769 24.15 -1.09 -32.50
C VAL A 769 24.97 -0.26 -33.47
N VAL A 770 25.60 0.83 -33.01
CA VAL A 770 26.48 1.66 -33.85
C VAL A 770 27.71 0.87 -34.30
N CYS A 771 28.30 0.05 -33.44
CA CYS A 771 29.43 -0.82 -33.78
C CYS A 771 29.08 -1.76 -34.94
N ILE A 772 28.00 -2.54 -34.79
CA ILE A 772 27.53 -3.47 -35.83
C ILE A 772 27.18 -2.73 -37.11
N PHE A 773 26.45 -1.61 -36.99
CA PHE A 773 26.07 -0.80 -38.14
C PHE A 773 27.29 -0.26 -38.90
N LEU A 774 28.31 0.26 -38.21
CA LEU A 774 29.53 0.78 -38.83
C LEU A 774 30.34 -0.33 -39.48
N THR A 775 30.52 -1.47 -38.82
CA THR A 775 31.22 -2.63 -39.38
C THR A 775 30.52 -3.11 -40.66
N ALA A 776 29.19 -3.26 -40.63
CA ALA A 776 28.42 -3.70 -41.78
C ALA A 776 28.38 -2.66 -42.91
N ALA A 777 28.20 -1.37 -42.60
CA ALA A 777 28.11 -0.31 -43.61
C ALA A 777 29.45 0.01 -44.28
N LEU A 778 30.58 -0.22 -43.58
CA LEU A 778 31.93 -0.03 -44.11
C LEU A 778 32.52 -1.30 -44.72
N GLY A 779 31.79 -2.42 -44.72
CA GLY A 779 32.27 -3.70 -45.24
C GLY A 779 33.47 -4.28 -44.46
N LEU A 780 33.57 -4.00 -43.16
CA LEU A 780 34.66 -4.50 -42.32
C LEU A 780 34.31 -5.88 -41.75
N PRO A 781 35.31 -6.70 -41.36
CA PRO A 781 35.07 -7.92 -40.59
C PRO A 781 34.33 -7.65 -39.28
N GLU A 782 33.51 -8.61 -38.85
CA GLU A 782 32.71 -8.52 -37.63
C GLU A 782 33.58 -8.16 -36.42
N ALA A 783 33.32 -6.99 -35.81
CA ALA A 783 34.07 -6.53 -34.65
C ALA A 783 33.62 -7.23 -33.36
N LEU A 784 32.34 -7.59 -33.26
CA LEU A 784 31.72 -8.25 -32.11
C LEU A 784 30.68 -9.27 -32.60
N ILE A 785 30.56 -10.39 -31.88
CA ILE A 785 29.60 -11.47 -32.19
C ILE A 785 28.49 -11.55 -31.12
N PRO A 786 27.31 -12.13 -31.43
CA PRO A 786 26.16 -12.17 -30.51
C PRO A 786 26.48 -12.74 -29.13
N VAL A 787 27.28 -13.81 -29.06
CA VAL A 787 27.64 -14.47 -27.79
C VAL A 787 28.44 -13.54 -26.86
N GLN A 788 29.27 -12.66 -27.42
CA GLN A 788 30.02 -11.66 -26.65
C GLN A 788 29.08 -10.56 -26.12
N LEU A 789 28.17 -10.06 -26.97
CA LEU A 789 27.22 -9.01 -26.60
C LEU A 789 26.26 -9.48 -25.50
N LEU A 790 25.76 -10.71 -25.59
CA LEU A 790 24.93 -11.31 -24.53
C LEU A 790 25.67 -11.37 -23.19
N TRP A 791 26.97 -11.68 -23.20
CA TRP A 791 27.78 -11.68 -21.97
C TRP A 791 28.01 -10.26 -21.43
N VAL A 792 28.21 -9.28 -22.31
CA VAL A 792 28.34 -7.87 -21.93
C VAL A 792 27.04 -7.38 -21.29
N ASN A 793 25.92 -7.48 -21.99
CA ASN A 793 24.62 -6.96 -21.55
C ASN A 793 24.09 -7.65 -20.28
N LEU A 794 24.33 -8.96 -20.12
CA LEU A 794 23.83 -9.71 -18.96
C LEU A 794 24.75 -9.66 -17.75
N VAL A 795 26.06 -9.84 -17.95
CA VAL A 795 27.02 -10.03 -16.85
C VAL A 795 27.87 -8.78 -16.64
N THR A 796 28.52 -8.32 -17.69
CA THR A 796 29.53 -7.25 -17.58
C THR A 796 28.89 -5.94 -17.15
N ASP A 797 27.78 -5.57 -17.80
CA ASP A 797 27.02 -4.35 -17.52
C ASP A 797 25.94 -4.58 -16.46
N GLY A 798 25.41 -5.81 -16.35
CA GLY A 798 24.40 -6.16 -15.35
C GLY A 798 24.87 -5.94 -13.90
N LEU A 799 26.16 -6.21 -13.62
CA LEU A 799 26.75 -5.99 -12.30
C LEU A 799 26.83 -4.49 -11.92
N PRO A 800 27.48 -3.60 -12.69
CA PRO A 800 27.46 -2.14 -12.45
C PRO A 800 26.05 -1.56 -12.46
N ALA A 801 25.16 -2.00 -13.36
CA ALA A 801 23.78 -1.53 -13.41
C ALA A 801 23.04 -1.83 -12.10
N THR A 802 23.22 -3.03 -11.56
CA THR A 802 22.69 -3.41 -10.23
C THR A 802 23.30 -2.55 -9.12
N ALA A 803 24.60 -2.25 -9.21
CA ALA A 803 25.29 -1.43 -8.22
C ALA A 803 24.84 0.04 -8.23
N LEU A 804 24.48 0.59 -9.39
CA LEU A 804 23.87 1.92 -9.52
C LEU A 804 22.51 2.02 -8.81
N GLY A 805 21.81 0.89 -8.63
CA GLY A 805 20.63 0.79 -7.75
C GLY A 805 20.89 1.23 -6.29
N PHE A 806 22.16 1.25 -5.87
CA PHE A 806 22.61 1.66 -4.52
C PHE A 806 23.17 3.08 -4.46
N ASN A 807 22.96 3.91 -5.48
CA ASN A 807 23.37 5.31 -5.41
C ASN A 807 22.69 6.03 -4.22
N PRO A 808 23.42 6.94 -3.55
CA PRO A 808 22.85 7.73 -2.46
C PRO A 808 21.73 8.64 -2.98
N PRO A 809 20.63 8.82 -2.23
CA PRO A 809 19.55 9.70 -2.64
C PRO A 809 19.99 11.17 -2.64
N ASP A 810 19.34 11.98 -3.47
CA ASP A 810 19.53 13.43 -3.48
C ASP A 810 19.05 14.06 -2.15
N LEU A 811 19.75 15.08 -1.66
CA LEU A 811 19.39 15.79 -0.42
C LEU A 811 18.05 16.55 -0.51
N ASP A 812 17.64 16.92 -1.72
CA ASP A 812 16.44 17.70 -2.02
C ASP A 812 15.27 16.84 -2.53
N ILE A 813 15.32 15.51 -2.35
CA ILE A 813 14.36 14.58 -2.94
C ILE A 813 12.91 14.82 -2.47
N MET A 814 12.74 15.28 -1.23
CA MET A 814 11.45 15.69 -0.65
C MET A 814 11.14 17.18 -0.82
N GLY A 815 12.03 17.95 -1.45
CA GLY A 815 11.80 19.36 -1.82
C GLY A 815 11.23 19.53 -3.24
N LYS A 816 11.16 18.45 -4.02
CA LYS A 816 10.60 18.43 -5.38
C LYS A 816 9.14 17.97 -5.37
N PRO A 817 8.30 18.48 -6.29
CA PRO A 817 6.93 17.97 -6.46
C PRO A 817 6.92 16.51 -6.96
N PRO A 818 5.78 15.80 -6.86
CA PRO A 818 5.64 14.47 -7.43
C PRO A 818 5.92 14.46 -8.93
N ARG A 819 6.57 13.40 -9.41
CA ARG A 819 6.87 13.21 -10.83
C ARG A 819 5.57 13.09 -11.63
N SER A 820 5.52 13.69 -12.82
CA SER A 820 4.41 13.43 -13.74
C SER A 820 4.51 11.99 -14.27
N PRO A 821 3.41 11.21 -14.26
CA PRO A 821 3.38 9.86 -14.85
C PRO A 821 3.73 9.85 -16.35
N LYS A 822 3.49 10.99 -17.02
CA LYS A 822 3.74 11.18 -18.46
C LYS A 822 5.20 11.54 -18.76
N GLU A 823 6.04 11.76 -17.75
CA GLU A 823 7.45 12.07 -17.96
C GLU A 823 8.17 10.88 -18.64
N PRO A 824 8.85 11.10 -19.79
CA PRO A 824 9.64 10.07 -20.46
C PRO A 824 10.93 9.75 -19.72
N LEU A 825 11.44 8.51 -19.86
CA LEU A 825 12.72 8.08 -19.28
C LEU A 825 13.92 8.84 -19.89
N ILE A 826 13.83 9.15 -21.19
CA ILE A 826 14.87 9.85 -21.98
C ILE A 826 14.19 10.95 -22.81
N SER A 827 14.66 12.20 -22.69
CA SER A 827 14.11 13.34 -23.46
C SER A 827 15.16 14.37 -23.85
N GLY A 828 14.91 15.09 -24.95
CA GLY A 828 15.61 16.31 -25.37
C GLY A 828 17.14 16.21 -25.32
N TRP A 829 17.76 16.99 -24.43
CA TRP A 829 19.21 17.03 -24.23
C TRP A 829 19.82 15.69 -23.84
N LEU A 830 19.11 14.92 -23.02
CA LEU A 830 19.59 13.66 -22.52
C LEU A 830 19.65 12.59 -23.62
N PHE A 831 18.65 12.60 -24.51
CA PHE A 831 18.68 11.74 -25.71
C PHE A 831 19.93 12.03 -26.55
N PHE A 832 20.22 13.31 -26.83
CA PHE A 832 21.41 13.70 -27.58
C PHE A 832 22.70 13.24 -26.90
N ARG A 833 22.81 13.43 -25.58
CA ARG A 833 23.98 13.03 -24.80
C ARG A 833 24.28 11.54 -24.95
N TYR A 834 23.27 10.67 -24.83
CA TYR A 834 23.48 9.23 -25.00
C TYR A 834 23.72 8.81 -26.45
N MET A 835 23.12 9.49 -27.41
CA MET A 835 23.48 9.28 -28.82
C MET A 835 24.94 9.65 -29.09
N ALA A 836 25.47 10.69 -28.45
CA ALA A 836 26.88 11.08 -28.58
C ALA A 836 27.82 10.06 -27.92
N ILE A 837 27.46 9.57 -26.72
CA ILE A 837 28.25 8.55 -26.00
C ILE A 837 28.20 7.21 -26.76
N GLY A 838 27.01 6.72 -27.10
CA GLY A 838 26.86 5.49 -27.88
C GLY A 838 27.54 5.58 -29.26
N GLY A 839 27.42 6.74 -29.93
CA GLY A 839 28.17 7.00 -31.17
C GLY A 839 29.69 6.90 -30.99
N TYR A 840 30.22 7.40 -29.86
CA TYR A 840 31.63 7.25 -29.51
C TYR A 840 32.00 5.80 -29.21
N VAL A 841 31.19 5.08 -28.44
CA VAL A 841 31.40 3.64 -28.12
C VAL A 841 31.53 2.85 -29.42
N GLY A 842 30.53 2.94 -30.31
CA GLY A 842 30.53 2.16 -31.55
C GLY A 842 31.67 2.51 -32.50
N ALA A 843 32.09 3.79 -32.55
CA ALA A 843 33.26 4.18 -33.32
C ALA A 843 34.58 3.67 -32.69
N ALA A 844 34.69 3.70 -31.36
CA ALA A 844 35.88 3.28 -30.64
C ALA A 844 36.11 1.76 -30.69
N THR A 845 35.04 0.96 -30.62
CA THR A 845 35.12 -0.51 -30.76
C THR A 845 35.57 -0.92 -32.15
N VAL A 846 34.97 -0.35 -33.21
CA VAL A 846 35.37 -0.58 -34.60
C VAL A 846 36.80 -0.10 -34.85
N ALA A 847 37.17 1.07 -34.31
CA ALA A 847 38.53 1.57 -34.39
C ALA A 847 39.53 0.64 -33.69
N GLY A 848 39.16 0.03 -32.56
CA GLY A 848 40.00 -0.94 -31.85
C GLY A 848 40.28 -2.20 -32.67
N ALA A 849 39.24 -2.78 -33.30
CA ALA A 849 39.39 -3.91 -34.20
C ALA A 849 40.19 -3.55 -35.46
N ALA A 850 39.84 -2.46 -36.13
CA ALA A 850 40.54 -1.99 -37.33
C ALA A 850 42.00 -1.62 -37.05
N TRP A 851 42.30 -1.08 -35.86
CA TRP A 851 43.67 -0.75 -35.46
C TRP A 851 44.57 -1.98 -35.45
N TRP A 852 44.06 -3.14 -35.01
CA TRP A 852 44.82 -4.39 -35.02
C TRP A 852 45.18 -4.82 -36.45
N PHE A 853 44.25 -4.71 -37.39
CA PHE A 853 44.50 -5.04 -38.80
C PHE A 853 45.50 -4.10 -39.49
N LEU A 854 45.41 -2.81 -39.21
CA LEU A 854 46.12 -1.76 -39.95
C LEU A 854 47.48 -1.38 -39.35
N TYR A 855 47.58 -1.34 -38.01
CA TYR A 855 48.68 -0.64 -37.33
C TYR A 855 49.36 -1.44 -36.21
N ASP A 856 48.77 -2.55 -35.75
CA ASP A 856 49.40 -3.36 -34.70
C ASP A 856 50.58 -4.17 -35.25
N THR A 857 51.67 -4.24 -34.48
CA THR A 857 52.88 -4.96 -34.89
C THR A 857 52.71 -6.47 -34.93
N THR A 858 51.69 -7.01 -34.24
CA THR A 858 51.35 -8.43 -34.27
C THR A 858 50.27 -8.76 -35.30
N GLY A 859 49.68 -7.74 -35.93
CA GLY A 859 48.67 -7.88 -36.96
C GLY A 859 49.26 -8.00 -38.38
N PRO A 860 48.40 -8.24 -39.39
CA PRO A 860 48.83 -8.47 -40.76
C PRO A 860 49.30 -7.20 -41.51
N GLY A 861 49.04 -6.01 -40.98
CA GLY A 861 49.47 -4.73 -41.60
C GLY A 861 48.80 -4.45 -42.95
N VAL A 862 47.52 -4.81 -43.08
CA VAL A 862 46.76 -4.65 -44.33
C VAL A 862 46.39 -3.19 -44.58
N THR A 863 46.07 -2.85 -45.83
CA THR A 863 45.51 -1.53 -46.17
C THR A 863 44.01 -1.47 -45.86
N TYR A 864 43.48 -0.27 -45.67
CA TYR A 864 42.03 -0.09 -45.45
C TYR A 864 41.17 -0.61 -46.61
N TYR A 865 41.69 -0.54 -47.84
CA TYR A 865 41.01 -1.09 -49.01
C TYR A 865 40.87 -2.62 -48.90
N GLN A 866 41.97 -3.33 -48.61
CA GLN A 866 41.95 -4.77 -48.37
C GLN A 866 41.02 -5.15 -47.21
N LEU A 867 41.01 -4.36 -46.13
CA LEU A 867 40.15 -4.63 -44.97
C LEU A 867 38.66 -4.45 -45.25
N SER A 868 38.27 -3.43 -46.02
CA SER A 868 36.87 -3.17 -46.40
C SER A 868 36.35 -4.08 -47.53
N HIS A 869 37.25 -4.77 -48.22
CA HIS A 869 36.95 -5.72 -49.29
C HIS A 869 37.38 -7.13 -48.92
N PHE A 870 37.43 -7.46 -47.63
CA PHE A 870 37.89 -8.77 -47.14
C PHE A 870 37.08 -9.94 -47.72
N MET A 871 35.80 -9.71 -48.03
CA MET A 871 34.91 -10.63 -48.76
C MET A 871 35.30 -10.84 -50.24
N GLN A 872 36.47 -10.38 -50.67
CA GLN A 872 37.05 -10.69 -51.99
C GLN A 872 38.38 -11.43 -51.85
N CYS A 873 38.77 -11.85 -50.63
CA CYS A 873 39.97 -12.63 -50.38
C CYS A 873 39.79 -14.07 -50.89
N HIS A 874 40.49 -14.40 -51.98
CA HIS A 874 40.63 -15.76 -52.52
C HIS A 874 41.96 -15.84 -53.29
N GLU A 875 42.47 -17.06 -53.52
CA GLU A 875 43.81 -17.30 -54.08
C GLU A 875 44.04 -16.64 -55.47
N GLU A 876 42.98 -16.31 -56.21
CA GLU A 876 43.06 -15.71 -57.55
C GLU A 876 43.08 -14.17 -57.56
N ASN A 877 42.92 -13.50 -56.41
CA ASN A 877 42.86 -12.04 -56.32
C ASN A 877 44.24 -11.43 -56.01
N GLU A 878 44.83 -10.73 -56.99
CA GLU A 878 46.16 -10.09 -56.88
C GLU A 878 46.21 -9.05 -55.73
N ASP A 879 45.08 -8.45 -55.36
CA ASP A 879 45.02 -7.44 -54.28
C ASP A 879 45.28 -8.05 -52.88
N PHE A 880 45.25 -9.37 -52.71
CA PHE A 880 45.45 -10.08 -51.44
C PHE A 880 46.66 -11.04 -51.45
N GLU A 881 47.58 -10.88 -52.40
CA GLU A 881 48.76 -11.75 -52.53
C GLU A 881 49.63 -11.76 -51.25
N GLY A 882 49.88 -12.97 -50.71
CA GLY A 882 50.71 -13.17 -49.52
C GLY A 882 49.97 -13.07 -48.17
N LEU A 883 48.64 -12.94 -48.17
CA LEU A 883 47.79 -12.99 -46.98
C LEU A 883 47.00 -14.30 -46.93
N ASP A 884 46.89 -14.88 -45.74
CA ASP A 884 45.98 -15.99 -45.48
C ASP A 884 44.59 -15.41 -45.18
N CYS A 885 43.55 -15.85 -45.90
CA CYS A 885 42.21 -15.30 -45.77
C CYS A 885 41.56 -15.63 -44.41
N GLU A 886 42.03 -16.67 -43.71
CA GLU A 886 41.58 -16.98 -42.34
C GLU A 886 41.90 -15.85 -41.34
N ILE A 887 42.86 -14.96 -41.65
CA ILE A 887 43.25 -13.85 -40.76
C ILE A 887 42.11 -12.86 -40.50
N PHE A 888 41.14 -12.75 -41.41
CA PHE A 888 39.98 -11.87 -41.25
C PHE A 888 38.94 -12.42 -40.27
N GLU A 889 39.04 -13.71 -39.90
CA GLU A 889 38.22 -14.36 -38.89
C GLU A 889 38.95 -14.50 -37.53
N ALA A 890 40.13 -13.88 -37.40
CA ALA A 890 40.99 -14.04 -36.23
C ALA A 890 40.37 -13.46 -34.94
N ALA A 891 40.68 -14.10 -33.80
CA ALA A 891 40.24 -13.69 -32.46
C ALA A 891 40.81 -12.35 -31.90
N PRO A 892 42.07 -11.93 -32.19
CA PRO A 892 42.63 -10.68 -31.65
C PRO A 892 41.82 -9.40 -31.92
N PRO A 893 41.35 -9.09 -33.15
CA PRO A 893 40.59 -7.87 -33.42
C PRO A 893 39.25 -7.84 -32.66
N MET A 894 38.56 -8.99 -32.54
CA MET A 894 37.36 -9.13 -31.72
C MET A 894 37.67 -8.90 -30.23
N THR A 895 38.81 -9.40 -29.75
CA THR A 895 39.24 -9.18 -28.35
C THR A 895 39.56 -7.71 -28.08
N MET A 896 40.16 -6.99 -29.04
CA MET A 896 40.40 -5.56 -28.94
C MET A 896 39.08 -4.78 -28.87
N ALA A 897 38.14 -5.05 -29.78
CA ALA A 897 36.82 -4.41 -29.76
C ALA A 897 36.06 -4.67 -28.46
N LEU A 898 36.00 -5.93 -28.00
CA LEU A 898 35.33 -6.30 -26.76
C LEU A 898 35.99 -5.62 -25.56
N SER A 899 37.32 -5.59 -25.50
CA SER A 899 38.03 -4.95 -24.37
C SER A 899 37.85 -3.43 -24.35
N VAL A 900 37.74 -2.79 -25.51
CA VAL A 900 37.37 -1.36 -25.62
C VAL A 900 35.95 -1.13 -25.11
N LEU A 901 34.99 -1.96 -25.52
CA LEU A 901 33.59 -1.88 -25.08
C LEU A 901 33.50 -2.00 -23.55
N VAL A 902 34.02 -3.08 -22.98
CA VAL A 902 34.01 -3.33 -21.52
C VAL A 902 34.65 -2.18 -20.75
N THR A 903 35.81 -1.68 -21.22
CA THR A 903 36.51 -0.59 -20.52
C THR A 903 35.74 0.74 -20.62
N ILE A 904 35.11 1.03 -21.76
CA ILE A 904 34.23 2.21 -21.88
C ILE A 904 33.05 2.08 -20.95
N GLU A 905 32.38 0.93 -20.90
CA GLU A 905 31.20 0.77 -20.06
C GLU A 905 31.51 0.87 -18.57
N MET A 906 32.67 0.39 -18.12
CA MET A 906 33.13 0.64 -16.75
C MET A 906 33.31 2.16 -16.48
N CYS A 907 33.84 2.92 -17.44
CA CYS A 907 33.95 4.37 -17.33
C CYS A 907 32.57 5.07 -17.40
N ASN A 908 31.67 4.56 -18.23
CA ASN A 908 30.32 5.07 -18.41
C ASN A 908 29.45 4.79 -17.17
N ALA A 909 29.69 3.70 -16.45
CA ALA A 909 29.07 3.41 -15.17
C ALA A 909 29.44 4.46 -14.11
N LEU A 910 30.70 4.95 -14.09
CA LEU A 910 31.10 6.07 -13.23
C LEU A 910 30.38 7.36 -13.61
N ASN A 911 30.33 7.67 -14.91
CA ASN A 911 29.57 8.81 -15.42
C ASN A 911 28.08 8.73 -15.01
N SER A 912 27.56 7.51 -14.92
CA SER A 912 26.21 7.21 -14.46
C SER A 912 26.05 7.22 -12.94
N LEU A 913 27.01 7.71 -12.14
CA LEU A 913 26.77 7.96 -10.70
C LEU A 913 25.81 9.12 -10.45
N SER A 914 25.85 10.13 -11.31
CA SER A 914 24.93 11.28 -11.25
C SER A 914 24.54 11.70 -12.65
N GLU A 915 23.26 12.08 -12.82
CA GLU A 915 22.76 12.60 -14.09
C GLU A 915 23.53 13.87 -14.47
N ASN A 916 23.55 14.88 -13.60
CA ASN A 916 24.16 16.17 -13.91
C ASN A 916 25.34 16.53 -13.02
N GLN A 917 25.60 15.86 -11.88
CA GLN A 917 26.78 16.19 -11.08
C GLN A 917 28.06 15.62 -11.72
N SER A 918 29.11 16.45 -11.68
CA SER A 918 30.46 16.06 -12.08
C SER A 918 31.05 15.05 -11.09
N LEU A 919 31.89 14.14 -11.57
CA LEU A 919 32.70 13.23 -10.76
C LEU A 919 33.60 13.95 -9.76
N VAL A 920 33.89 15.24 -9.97
CA VAL A 920 34.62 16.07 -9.01
C VAL A 920 33.76 16.42 -7.78
N ARG A 921 32.44 16.59 -7.98
CA ARG A 921 31.48 16.89 -6.90
C ARG A 921 30.94 15.64 -6.23
N MET A 922 30.65 14.61 -7.01
CA MET A 922 30.25 13.29 -6.54
C MET A 922 31.33 12.28 -6.93
N PRO A 923 32.31 12.03 -6.04
CA PRO A 923 33.43 11.17 -6.37
C PRO A 923 33.02 9.72 -6.64
N PRO A 924 33.79 8.95 -7.42
CA PRO A 924 33.55 7.53 -7.69
C PRO A 924 33.30 6.67 -6.44
N TRP A 925 33.96 7.01 -5.32
CA TRP A 925 33.83 6.28 -4.05
C TRP A 925 32.59 6.64 -3.23
N SER A 926 31.70 7.49 -3.74
CA SER A 926 30.39 7.74 -3.14
C SER A 926 29.52 6.48 -3.10
N ASN A 927 29.72 5.56 -4.06
CA ASN A 927 29.10 4.25 -4.10
C ASN A 927 30.18 3.16 -4.12
N PHE A 928 30.47 2.60 -2.95
CA PHE A 928 31.43 1.49 -2.80
C PHE A 928 31.00 0.22 -3.56
N TRP A 929 29.69 -0.01 -3.70
CA TRP A 929 29.16 -1.17 -4.44
C TRP A 929 29.47 -1.05 -5.92
N LEU A 930 29.44 0.16 -6.50
CA LEU A 930 29.79 0.38 -7.90
C LEU A 930 31.25 0.03 -8.17
N ILE A 931 32.18 0.51 -7.35
CA ILE A 931 33.61 0.18 -7.50
C ILE A 931 33.83 -1.33 -7.39
N SER A 932 33.16 -1.99 -6.44
CA SER A 932 33.26 -3.43 -6.25
C SER A 932 32.70 -4.20 -7.46
N ALA A 933 31.57 -3.77 -7.99
CA ALA A 933 30.95 -4.36 -9.18
C ALA A 933 31.82 -4.18 -10.42
N MET A 934 32.38 -3.00 -10.65
CA MET A 934 33.32 -2.74 -11.75
C MET A 934 34.57 -3.61 -11.65
N THR A 935 35.12 -3.77 -10.44
CA THR A 935 36.28 -4.64 -10.20
C THR A 935 35.95 -6.10 -10.51
N LEU A 936 34.75 -6.55 -10.14
CA LEU A 936 34.27 -7.89 -10.45
C LEU A 936 34.04 -8.07 -11.96
N SER A 937 33.41 -7.11 -12.64
CA SER A 937 33.21 -7.14 -14.10
C SER A 937 34.53 -7.21 -14.84
N MET A 938 35.52 -6.38 -14.49
CA MET A 938 36.87 -6.46 -15.07
C MET A 938 37.56 -7.80 -14.77
N SER A 939 37.38 -8.35 -13.57
CA SER A 939 37.93 -9.67 -13.22
C SER A 939 37.29 -10.80 -14.04
N LEU A 940 35.98 -10.73 -14.29
CA LEU A 940 35.26 -11.66 -15.14
C LEU A 940 35.65 -11.50 -16.61
N HIS A 941 35.93 -10.28 -17.06
CA HIS A 941 36.49 -10.03 -18.40
C HIS A 941 37.87 -10.68 -18.57
N PHE A 942 38.75 -10.54 -17.57
CA PHE A 942 40.02 -11.27 -17.57
C PHE A 942 39.81 -12.79 -17.51
N MET A 943 38.80 -13.27 -16.78
CA MET A 943 38.49 -14.70 -16.72
C MET A 943 38.15 -15.27 -18.11
N ILE A 944 37.30 -14.61 -18.89
CA ILE A 944 36.91 -15.09 -20.23
C ILE A 944 38.06 -15.00 -21.25
N ILE A 945 39.10 -14.19 -20.99
CA ILE A 945 40.29 -14.05 -21.84
C ILE A 945 41.40 -15.04 -21.45
N TYR A 946 41.57 -15.37 -20.16
CA TYR A 946 42.75 -16.08 -19.67
C TYR A 946 42.49 -17.51 -19.15
N VAL A 947 41.22 -17.90 -18.96
CA VAL A 947 40.88 -19.24 -18.43
C VAL A 947 40.35 -20.14 -19.54
N ASP A 948 41.18 -21.06 -20.02
CA ASP A 948 40.74 -22.14 -20.90
C ASP A 948 39.67 -22.97 -20.18
N PRO A 949 38.47 -23.21 -20.76
CA PRO A 949 38.10 -23.20 -22.19
C PRO A 949 37.34 -21.96 -22.70
N LEU A 950 37.22 -20.89 -21.91
CA LEU A 950 36.32 -19.76 -22.22
C LEU A 950 36.69 -18.97 -23.49
N PRO A 951 37.97 -18.68 -23.80
CA PRO A 951 38.33 -17.92 -24.99
C PRO A 951 37.89 -18.61 -26.29
N MET A 952 37.81 -19.93 -26.32
CA MET A 952 37.30 -20.70 -27.47
C MET A 952 35.80 -20.42 -27.70
N ILE A 953 35.01 -20.36 -26.63
CA ILE A 953 33.56 -20.14 -26.70
C ILE A 953 33.25 -18.72 -27.17
N PHE A 954 34.02 -17.74 -26.69
CA PHE A 954 33.81 -16.32 -27.00
C PHE A 954 34.62 -15.81 -28.21
N LYS A 955 35.40 -16.67 -28.89
CA LYS A 955 36.35 -16.29 -29.95
C LYS A 955 37.31 -15.17 -29.51
N LEU A 956 37.96 -15.36 -28.36
CA LEU A 956 38.90 -14.40 -27.76
C LEU A 956 40.32 -14.97 -27.66
N THR A 957 41.30 -14.08 -27.48
CA THR A 957 42.70 -14.45 -27.24
C THR A 957 43.36 -13.50 -26.25
N HIS A 958 44.56 -13.82 -25.80
CA HIS A 958 45.28 -12.98 -24.86
C HIS A 958 45.76 -11.66 -25.51
N LEU A 959 45.56 -10.54 -24.80
CA LEU A 959 46.10 -9.25 -25.23
C LEU A 959 47.48 -8.97 -24.63
N SER A 960 48.35 -8.36 -25.43
CA SER A 960 49.66 -7.85 -25.01
C SER A 960 49.51 -6.56 -24.19
N THR A 961 50.57 -6.16 -23.48
CA THR A 961 50.56 -4.89 -22.73
C THR A 961 50.40 -3.68 -23.64
N GLU A 962 50.95 -3.72 -24.86
CA GLU A 962 50.82 -2.63 -25.84
C GLU A 962 49.38 -2.51 -26.34
N GLN A 963 48.73 -3.63 -26.60
CA GLN A 963 47.32 -3.71 -26.98
C GLN A 963 46.42 -3.14 -25.86
N TRP A 964 46.66 -3.51 -24.60
CA TRP A 964 45.94 -2.92 -23.45
C TRP A 964 46.12 -1.41 -23.32
N ILE A 965 47.31 -0.86 -23.63
CA ILE A 965 47.51 0.59 -23.63
C ILE A 965 46.64 1.28 -24.70
N VAL A 966 46.47 0.66 -25.86
CA VAL A 966 45.58 1.17 -26.91
C VAL A 966 44.12 1.12 -26.46
N VAL A 967 43.69 0.01 -25.86
CA VAL A 967 42.36 -0.12 -25.24
C VAL A 967 42.10 1.05 -24.28
N LEU A 968 43.00 1.31 -23.33
CA LEU A 968 42.84 2.41 -22.38
C LEU A 968 42.80 3.79 -23.05
N LYS A 969 43.62 4.03 -24.09
CA LYS A 969 43.63 5.30 -24.83
C LYS A 969 42.33 5.55 -25.59
N LEU A 970 41.71 4.50 -26.13
CA LEU A 970 40.42 4.58 -26.81
C LEU A 970 39.25 4.67 -25.81
N SER A 971 39.37 4.10 -24.61
CA SER A 971 38.25 4.04 -23.67
C SER A 971 38.14 5.24 -22.74
N PHE A 972 39.24 5.68 -22.09
CA PHE A 972 39.19 6.76 -21.09
C PHE A 972 38.59 8.11 -21.53
N PRO A 973 38.74 8.56 -22.80
CA PRO A 973 38.17 9.84 -23.22
C PRO A 973 36.65 9.96 -23.04
N VAL A 974 35.92 8.84 -22.93
CA VAL A 974 34.47 8.85 -22.65
C VAL A 974 34.12 9.60 -21.36
N ILE A 975 34.97 9.56 -20.34
CA ILE A 975 34.78 10.32 -19.09
C ILE A 975 34.83 11.82 -19.36
N ALA A 976 35.82 12.26 -20.13
CA ALA A 976 35.99 13.67 -20.47
C ALA A 976 34.84 14.18 -21.36
N ILE A 977 34.42 13.37 -22.34
CA ILE A 977 33.27 13.68 -23.21
C ILE A 977 32.03 13.91 -22.36
N ASP A 978 31.71 12.96 -21.47
CA ASP A 978 30.52 13.07 -20.62
C ASP A 978 30.60 14.20 -19.61
N GLU A 979 31.76 14.46 -19.01
CA GLU A 979 31.95 15.60 -18.10
C GLU A 979 31.71 16.94 -18.79
N VAL A 980 32.11 17.08 -20.06
CA VAL A 980 31.78 18.27 -20.87
C VAL A 980 30.28 18.35 -21.11
N LEU A 981 29.62 17.25 -21.47
CA LEU A 981 28.17 17.22 -21.70
C LEU A 981 27.39 17.55 -20.42
N LYS A 982 27.80 17.04 -19.25
CA LYS A 982 27.26 17.41 -17.94
C LYS A 982 27.50 18.88 -17.62
N PHE A 983 28.68 19.42 -17.94
CA PHE A 983 28.98 20.84 -17.73
C PHE A 983 28.07 21.74 -18.57
N VAL A 984 27.79 21.35 -19.82
CA VAL A 984 26.85 22.08 -20.69
C VAL A 984 25.43 22.02 -20.12
N ALA A 985 24.98 20.85 -19.67
CA ALA A 985 23.67 20.65 -19.06
C ALA A 985 23.43 21.63 -17.90
N ARG A 986 24.37 21.65 -16.93
CA ARG A 986 24.26 22.46 -15.71
C ARG A 986 24.24 23.97 -15.97
N ASN A 987 25.05 24.45 -16.92
CA ASN A 987 25.28 25.90 -17.07
C ASN A 987 24.41 26.55 -18.16
N TYR A 988 24.00 25.80 -19.18
CA TYR A 988 23.35 26.37 -20.38
C TYR A 988 21.99 25.76 -20.70
N VAL A 989 21.67 24.56 -20.18
CA VAL A 989 20.38 23.89 -20.43
C VAL A 989 19.43 24.13 -19.25
N GLU A 990 19.84 23.81 -18.03
CA GLU A 990 18.97 23.94 -16.84
C GLU A 990 18.78 25.40 -16.38
N ALA A 991 19.79 26.25 -16.52
CA ALA A 991 19.70 27.67 -16.16
C ALA A 991 18.68 28.47 -17.02
N GLY A 992 18.30 27.95 -18.19
CA GLY A 992 17.28 28.56 -19.05
C GLY A 992 15.83 28.26 -18.62
N THR A 993 15.63 27.24 -17.77
CA THR A 993 14.31 26.79 -17.31
C THR A 993 13.80 27.56 -16.08
N GLU A 994 14.68 28.16 -15.27
CA GLU A 994 14.28 29.03 -14.15
C GLU A 994 13.79 30.43 -14.61
N LEU A 995 14.00 30.78 -15.88
CA LEU A 995 13.60 32.07 -16.48
C LEU A 995 12.28 31.99 -17.28
N LYS A 996 11.50 30.90 -17.19
CA LYS A 996 10.21 30.73 -17.87
C LYS A 996 9.06 30.40 -16.94
#